data_AF-A0A926KC86-F1
#
_entry.id   AF-A0A926KC86-F1
#
_cell.length_a   1.000
_cell.length_b   1.000
_cell.length_c   1.000
_cell.angle_alpha   90.00
_cell.angle_beta   90.00
_cell.angle_gamma   90.00
#
_symmetry.space_group_name_H-M   'P 1'
#
loop_
_entity.id
_entity.type
_entity.pdbx_description
1 polymer ?
#
loop_
_entity_poly.entity_id
_entity_poly.type
_entity_poly.pdbx_seq_one_letter_code
_entity_poly.pdbx_strand_id
1 'polypeptide(L)'
;MAEKAGETFSDDGGLDFFLGSLPAGFDTHRHVRDEIAGGSAKYNPIHTAIVQLAATSGMFRIVTTNFDLHLESAATDAGVSPDDIWHSPALPIGSDYEGLVYLHGSVRRPPEELIVTDRDFGRAYITEAWATRFLLPMFDKRTVVFVGYSHEDTIMRYLALGLPSNTRRYAFTNDGSDPKWKHLEITPLTYTLRGEYDHGNLEDALTTWAKRATMGALEHDARVREIIEGESTTLPLPERDYLISQIETEEGARRFAASVTEHRWLRWLEDTDVFKSLFHGGSASTPGSILAQWYATFIENPETSDLALHTVQRLGRRFSDSLLLSVALATEALFRVDPTRAARWRVLLMTSIEGHTAPGDPGPALRFGRGGISNTRAVVRSLLRPYLALKRGWLQNDERNSPPSADLEWTVKPRDLHKIVTEHAIAVTLDDARTLSFFEEALHSAYDLIAAYNGATEHASFRFSRSRIEEQPPRQINHIDSVIDGLRLVGERLIHDMPGLPDRWWLFERVLFRRLALHLIAEDPHRSADDKIAWLTARQTVFLSGVKHEVFRILAENIAVAGAVQRAAVLDEVRRGPQFPTGVEDVERHIAYSKFNVLIWLTRAAPEWAEAAAEIAAIRAEYSYFAERDEPDQDFTTSTGTWGGVLPMEPEDFIGMVEKDGADVALTSVLARDYSERNFNEPTWDDALNLFSRVAREDAASGLQILEQLQSLDEEKQGQIRNELVSGWAEAVMDEAMRVSVMNALSHDSILAGSRRAVAQFLLGQIRQIVDSGASTSADRLRTLARDLLAKNEDDEVELPVGYDGPMLALNSWPGELTMYWLTEIDRRWRSDRDGWVGLNGDESTALITLLTRANLSAATAPAIAGQLFFLFAADEVFTTDNVIPLFTDSTAMVGVWKAYLYGARVNDRMLRNGMFAALLGMWERLSDLDDESLVRRFLSLAASIAAYAGISKLERRQLCIKSVTAENGAHASSFAEEVGRDLTSGVEDGEAAWDTWLRAHLEDRLNGVPREPEAAELAAWADVVPLLGSRVPEGIAAFHGRAPGLDADNSAVDIPGDALSAHGPALVEFLAERVTNSESNNMMLAYRINEIVESASASLSPEEVVPLVTAAHEKGYLNAEI
;
A
#
# COMPACT_ATOMS: atom_id res chain seq x y z
N MET A 1 -2.68 -63.39 -7.08
CA MET A 1 -2.30 -63.94 -8.41
C MET A 1 -1.01 -64.73 -8.38
N ALA A 2 0.09 -64.17 -7.85
CA ALA A 2 1.38 -64.85 -7.67
C ALA A 2 1.25 -66.28 -7.07
N GLU A 3 0.56 -66.40 -5.93
CA GLU A 3 0.29 -67.70 -5.29
C GLU A 3 -0.50 -68.68 -6.17
N LYS A 4 -1.47 -68.20 -6.96
CA LYS A 4 -2.28 -69.02 -7.88
C LYS A 4 -1.46 -69.49 -9.08
N ALA A 5 -0.46 -68.71 -9.49
CA ALA A 5 0.46 -69.03 -10.58
C ALA A 5 1.70 -69.83 -10.11
N GLY A 6 1.90 -70.00 -8.80
CA GLY A 6 3.08 -70.65 -8.23
C GLY A 6 4.35 -69.80 -8.25
N GLU A 7 4.20 -68.47 -8.39
CA GLU A 7 5.30 -67.49 -8.47
C GLU A 7 5.37 -66.65 -7.18
N THR A 8 6.55 -66.07 -6.90
CA THR A 8 6.70 -65.07 -5.83
C THR A 8 6.35 -63.68 -6.34
N PHE A 9 5.53 -62.94 -5.59
CA PHE A 9 5.23 -61.55 -5.93
C PHE A 9 6.49 -60.70 -5.86
N SER A 10 6.73 -59.91 -6.92
CA SER A 10 7.76 -58.88 -6.97
C SER A 10 7.10 -57.57 -7.39
N ASP A 11 7.47 -56.49 -6.71
CA ASP A 11 7.04 -55.13 -7.05
C ASP A 11 8.04 -54.44 -8.01
N ASP A 12 9.14 -55.13 -8.33
CA ASP A 12 10.16 -54.63 -9.25
C ASP A 12 9.60 -54.58 -10.69
N GLY A 13 9.30 -53.37 -11.17
CA GLY A 13 8.91 -53.11 -12.56
C GLY A 13 7.43 -52.77 -12.80
N GLY A 14 6.60 -52.70 -11.75
CA GLY A 14 5.17 -52.37 -11.84
C GLY A 14 4.26 -53.60 -11.92
N LEU A 15 3.00 -53.42 -11.50
CA LEU A 15 2.01 -54.50 -11.43
C LEU A 15 1.67 -55.11 -12.80
N ASP A 16 1.60 -54.27 -13.84
CA ASP A 16 1.34 -54.66 -15.22
C ASP A 16 2.47 -55.53 -15.80
N PHE A 17 3.72 -55.18 -15.50
CA PHE A 17 4.89 -56.00 -15.83
C PHE A 17 4.87 -57.34 -15.10
N PHE A 18 4.60 -57.35 -13.79
CA PHE A 18 4.52 -58.59 -13.02
C PHE A 18 3.44 -59.52 -13.57
N LEU A 19 2.24 -59.00 -13.86
CA LEU A 19 1.14 -59.77 -14.42
C LEU A 19 1.44 -60.30 -15.83
N GLY A 20 2.20 -59.55 -16.64
CA GLY A 20 2.71 -59.98 -17.95
C GLY A 20 3.80 -61.05 -17.89
N SER A 21 4.56 -61.10 -16.78
CA SER A 21 5.65 -62.05 -16.56
C SER A 21 5.20 -63.45 -16.10
N LEU A 22 3.92 -63.62 -15.77
CA LEU A 22 3.37 -64.90 -15.32
C LEU A 22 3.46 -66.00 -16.42
N PRO A 23 3.53 -67.28 -16.05
CA PRO A 23 3.73 -68.37 -17.01
C PRO A 23 2.68 -68.37 -18.12
N ALA A 24 3.08 -68.64 -19.37
CA ALA A 24 2.18 -68.60 -20.54
C ALA A 24 0.98 -69.58 -20.49
N GLY A 25 0.99 -70.56 -19.59
CA GLY A 25 -0.13 -71.46 -19.33
C GLY A 25 -1.10 -70.98 -18.23
N PHE A 26 -0.81 -69.86 -17.57
CA PHE A 26 -1.63 -69.22 -16.55
C PHE A 26 -2.50 -68.15 -17.22
N ASP A 27 -3.82 -68.30 -17.13
CA ASP A 27 -4.80 -67.38 -17.72
C ASP A 27 -4.99 -66.15 -16.80
N THR A 28 -4.02 -65.23 -16.85
CA THR A 28 -3.97 -64.03 -16.02
C THR A 28 -5.25 -63.20 -16.14
N HIS A 29 -5.73 -62.95 -17.35
CA HIS A 29 -6.92 -62.13 -17.62
C HIS A 29 -8.19 -62.71 -17.01
N ARG A 30 -8.43 -64.01 -17.19
CA ARG A 30 -9.61 -64.66 -16.59
C ARG A 30 -9.54 -64.62 -15.07
N HIS A 31 -8.38 -64.88 -14.48
CA HIS A 31 -8.23 -64.84 -13.03
C HIS A 31 -8.42 -63.44 -12.45
N VAL A 32 -7.91 -62.39 -13.10
CA VAL A 32 -8.13 -61.00 -12.70
C VAL A 32 -9.60 -60.63 -12.80
N ARG A 33 -10.27 -60.98 -13.90
CA ARG A 33 -11.72 -60.80 -14.05
C ARG A 33 -12.50 -61.50 -12.94
N ASP A 34 -12.21 -62.77 -12.69
CA ASP A 34 -12.95 -63.59 -11.72
C ASP A 34 -12.74 -63.11 -10.28
N GLU A 35 -11.56 -62.57 -9.94
CA GLU A 35 -11.29 -61.97 -8.63
C GLU A 35 -12.07 -60.68 -8.42
N ILE A 36 -12.08 -59.79 -9.42
CA ILE A 36 -12.81 -58.51 -9.35
C ILE A 36 -14.32 -58.76 -9.36
N ALA A 37 -14.80 -59.67 -10.21
CA ALA A 37 -16.21 -60.02 -10.30
C ALA A 37 -16.71 -60.82 -9.07
N GLY A 38 -15.82 -61.56 -8.40
CA GLY A 38 -16.11 -62.35 -7.20
C GLY A 38 -16.00 -61.58 -5.88
N GLY A 39 -15.48 -60.35 -5.89
CA GLY A 39 -15.31 -59.52 -4.72
C GLY A 39 -16.64 -59.06 -4.08
N SER A 40 -16.65 -58.87 -2.76
CA SER A 40 -17.83 -58.36 -2.03
C SER A 40 -17.96 -56.83 -2.04
N ALA A 41 -17.10 -56.13 -2.78
CA ALA A 41 -17.07 -54.67 -2.81
C ALA A 41 -18.30 -54.10 -3.52
N LYS A 42 -18.90 -53.07 -2.94
CA LYS A 42 -20.03 -52.30 -3.50
C LYS A 42 -19.57 -50.88 -3.82
N TYR A 43 -20.35 -50.19 -4.65
CA TYR A 43 -20.17 -48.76 -4.84
C TYR A 43 -20.31 -48.02 -3.50
N ASN A 44 -19.62 -46.89 -3.37
CA ASN A 44 -19.60 -46.03 -2.18
C ASN A 44 -20.24 -44.66 -2.47
N PRO A 45 -20.42 -43.79 -1.47
CA PRO A 45 -21.03 -42.48 -1.67
C PRO A 45 -20.33 -41.57 -2.70
N ILE A 46 -19.01 -41.68 -2.85
CA ILE A 46 -18.25 -40.93 -3.88
C ILE A 46 -18.69 -41.33 -5.29
N HIS A 47 -18.96 -42.62 -5.54
CA HIS A 47 -19.51 -43.06 -6.83
C HIS A 47 -20.86 -42.39 -7.12
N THR A 48 -21.73 -42.31 -6.11
CA THR A 48 -23.01 -41.63 -6.21
C THR A 48 -22.83 -40.13 -6.51
N ALA A 49 -21.92 -39.46 -5.81
CA ALA A 49 -21.64 -38.03 -6.01
C ALA A 49 -21.09 -37.73 -7.41
N ILE A 50 -20.18 -38.56 -7.93
CA ILE A 50 -19.64 -38.43 -9.30
C ILE A 50 -20.76 -38.57 -10.34
N VAL A 51 -21.60 -39.60 -10.21
CA VAL A 51 -22.73 -39.86 -11.11
C VAL A 51 -23.70 -38.68 -11.10
N GLN A 52 -24.06 -38.17 -9.92
CA GLN A 52 -24.95 -37.03 -9.78
C GLN A 52 -24.37 -35.78 -10.43
N LEU A 53 -23.08 -35.49 -10.18
CA LEU A 53 -22.38 -34.37 -10.79
C LEU A 53 -22.36 -34.48 -12.33
N ALA A 54 -22.05 -35.66 -12.87
CA ALA A 54 -22.03 -35.90 -14.32
C ALA A 54 -23.41 -35.67 -14.96
N ALA A 55 -24.50 -35.96 -14.24
CA ALA A 55 -25.87 -35.76 -14.71
C ALA A 55 -26.31 -34.28 -14.74
N THR A 56 -25.63 -33.38 -14.02
CA THR A 56 -26.07 -31.98 -13.90
C THR A 56 -25.98 -31.17 -15.20
N SER A 57 -25.04 -31.52 -16.08
CA SER A 57 -24.74 -30.75 -17.29
C SER A 57 -25.67 -31.06 -18.47
N GLY A 58 -26.61 -31.99 -18.30
CA GLY A 58 -27.47 -32.51 -19.36
C GLY A 58 -26.77 -33.43 -20.37
N MET A 59 -25.45 -33.60 -20.27
CA MET A 59 -24.68 -34.55 -21.08
C MET A 59 -23.78 -35.42 -20.20
N PHE A 60 -24.19 -36.65 -19.95
CA PHE A 60 -23.49 -37.54 -19.01
C PHE A 60 -22.15 -37.98 -19.59
N ARG A 61 -21.04 -37.72 -18.88
CA ARG A 61 -19.69 -38.09 -19.34
C ARG A 61 -18.81 -38.57 -18.21
N ILE A 62 -18.45 -39.84 -18.25
CA ILE A 62 -17.47 -40.43 -17.31
C ILE A 62 -16.54 -41.34 -18.10
N VAL A 63 -15.24 -41.27 -17.83
CA VAL A 63 -14.24 -42.23 -18.29
C VAL A 63 -13.65 -42.90 -17.06
N THR A 64 -13.59 -44.23 -17.07
CA THR A 64 -13.03 -45.01 -15.98
C THR A 64 -12.00 -46.02 -16.49
N THR A 65 -10.93 -46.18 -15.72
CA THR A 65 -9.95 -47.26 -15.86
C THR A 65 -10.32 -48.47 -15.00
N ASN A 66 -11.33 -48.35 -14.13
CA ASN A 66 -11.77 -49.45 -13.28
C ASN A 66 -12.51 -50.51 -14.12
N PHE A 67 -12.36 -51.79 -13.74
CA PHE A 67 -13.00 -52.91 -14.45
C PHE A 67 -14.38 -53.27 -13.88
N ASP A 68 -14.67 -52.85 -12.65
CA ASP A 68 -15.91 -53.13 -11.94
C ASP A 68 -17.12 -52.32 -12.47
N LEU A 69 -18.30 -52.60 -11.93
CA LEU A 69 -19.56 -52.00 -12.36
C LEU A 69 -20.11 -51.02 -11.32
N HIS A 70 -19.27 -50.48 -10.43
CA HIS A 70 -19.73 -49.64 -9.32
C HIS A 70 -20.36 -48.33 -9.80
N LEU A 71 -19.78 -47.69 -10.82
CA LEU A 71 -20.36 -46.47 -11.43
C LEU A 71 -21.69 -46.76 -12.15
N GLU A 72 -21.81 -47.88 -12.86
CA GLU A 72 -23.09 -48.29 -13.47
C GLU A 72 -24.16 -48.58 -12.42
N SER A 73 -23.77 -49.25 -11.32
CA SER A 73 -24.69 -49.60 -10.23
C SER A 73 -25.16 -48.34 -9.49
N ALA A 74 -24.24 -47.41 -9.20
CA ALA A 74 -24.56 -46.11 -8.61
C ALA A 74 -25.46 -45.27 -9.53
N ALA A 75 -25.21 -45.29 -10.85
CA ALA A 75 -26.07 -44.64 -11.83
C ALA A 75 -27.49 -45.20 -11.83
N THR A 76 -27.61 -46.53 -11.88
CA THR A 76 -28.91 -47.22 -11.82
C THR A 76 -29.67 -46.87 -10.55
N ASP A 77 -29.01 -46.91 -9.39
CA ASP A 77 -29.63 -46.61 -8.10
C ASP A 77 -30.00 -45.12 -7.95
N ALA A 78 -29.25 -44.22 -8.58
CA ALA A 78 -29.55 -42.79 -8.66
C ALA A 78 -30.62 -42.43 -9.70
N GLY A 79 -31.14 -43.41 -10.46
CA GLY A 79 -32.09 -43.17 -11.55
C GLY A 79 -31.50 -42.44 -12.76
N VAL A 80 -30.17 -42.41 -12.88
CA VAL A 80 -29.43 -41.82 -14.00
C VAL A 80 -29.10 -42.94 -14.98
N SER A 81 -29.58 -42.85 -16.21
CA SER A 81 -29.18 -43.77 -17.28
C SER A 81 -28.14 -43.08 -18.16
N PRO A 82 -26.87 -43.51 -18.19
CA PRO A 82 -25.95 -43.12 -19.25
C PRO A 82 -26.57 -43.53 -20.60
N ASP A 83 -26.56 -42.65 -21.59
CA ASP A 83 -27.15 -42.94 -22.90
C ASP A 83 -26.42 -44.09 -23.61
N ASP A 84 -25.09 -44.10 -23.52
CA ASP A 84 -24.23 -45.16 -24.05
C ASP A 84 -23.24 -45.66 -22.98
N ILE A 85 -22.88 -46.95 -23.08
CA ILE A 85 -21.81 -47.55 -22.30
C ILE A 85 -20.81 -48.17 -23.29
N TRP A 86 -19.60 -47.63 -23.30
CA TRP A 86 -18.54 -48.01 -24.22
C TRP A 86 -17.50 -48.85 -23.50
N HIS A 87 -17.09 -49.98 -24.10
CA HIS A 87 -16.05 -50.84 -23.56
C HIS A 87 -14.90 -50.98 -24.54
N SER A 88 -13.66 -50.84 -24.05
CA SER A 88 -12.45 -51.21 -24.81
C SER A 88 -12.58 -52.62 -25.39
N PRO A 89 -12.13 -52.88 -26.64
CA PRO A 89 -11.41 -51.95 -27.54
C PRO A 89 -12.31 -51.04 -28.40
N ALA A 90 -13.64 -51.16 -28.31
CA ALA A 90 -14.60 -50.42 -29.14
C ALA A 90 -14.98 -49.08 -28.49
N LEU A 91 -14.06 -48.10 -28.53
CA LEU A 91 -14.25 -46.76 -27.95
C LEU A 91 -14.85 -45.75 -28.95
N PRO A 92 -15.58 -44.72 -28.47
CA PRO A 92 -16.14 -43.67 -29.33
C PRO A 92 -15.06 -42.66 -29.77
N ILE A 93 -15.46 -41.65 -30.54
CA ILE A 93 -14.57 -40.52 -30.88
C ILE A 93 -14.47 -39.59 -29.67
N GLY A 94 -13.27 -39.44 -29.09
CA GLY A 94 -13.11 -38.75 -27.81
C GLY A 94 -13.42 -37.25 -27.79
N SER A 95 -13.48 -36.58 -28.95
CA SER A 95 -13.88 -35.16 -29.01
C SER A 95 -15.36 -34.95 -28.68
N ASP A 96 -16.21 -35.96 -28.93
CA ASP A 96 -17.66 -35.84 -28.85
C ASP A 96 -18.34 -37.15 -28.43
N TYR A 97 -17.96 -37.64 -27.25
CA TYR A 97 -18.61 -38.79 -26.64
C TYR A 97 -19.62 -38.35 -25.58
N GLU A 98 -20.60 -39.21 -25.34
CA GLU A 98 -21.58 -39.14 -24.27
C GLU A 98 -21.75 -40.56 -23.71
N GLY A 99 -21.97 -40.66 -22.40
CA GLY A 99 -22.05 -41.92 -21.69
C GLY A 99 -20.84 -42.26 -20.82
N LEU A 100 -20.79 -43.54 -20.40
CA LEU A 100 -19.75 -44.11 -19.56
C LEU A 100 -18.75 -44.92 -20.41
N VAL A 101 -17.47 -44.57 -20.31
CA VAL A 101 -16.40 -45.22 -21.09
C VAL A 101 -15.49 -46.03 -20.18
N TYR A 102 -15.45 -47.35 -20.39
CA TYR A 102 -14.53 -48.29 -19.77
C TYR A 102 -13.25 -48.41 -20.60
N LEU A 103 -12.27 -47.56 -20.28
CA LEU A 103 -11.05 -47.40 -21.04
C LEU A 103 -10.17 -48.66 -21.02
N HIS A 104 -10.12 -49.37 -19.89
CA HIS A 104 -9.33 -50.60 -19.74
C HIS A 104 -10.15 -51.88 -19.90
N GLY A 105 -11.43 -51.77 -20.25
CA GLY A 105 -12.36 -52.90 -20.36
C GLY A 105 -13.23 -53.08 -19.12
N SER A 106 -14.03 -54.15 -19.09
CA SER A 106 -15.02 -54.39 -18.02
C SER A 106 -15.17 -55.88 -17.75
N VAL A 107 -15.49 -56.23 -16.50
CA VAL A 107 -15.76 -57.63 -16.10
C VAL A 107 -16.95 -58.28 -16.84
N ARG A 108 -17.81 -57.49 -17.51
CA ARG A 108 -18.91 -57.99 -18.36
C ARG A 108 -18.46 -58.51 -19.72
N ARG A 109 -17.24 -58.17 -20.14
CA ARG A 109 -16.68 -58.49 -21.45
C ARG A 109 -15.75 -59.71 -21.38
N PRO A 110 -15.40 -60.32 -22.52
CA PRO A 110 -14.39 -61.37 -22.56
C PRO A 110 -13.08 -60.93 -21.87
N PRO A 111 -12.43 -61.79 -21.07
CA PRO A 111 -11.21 -61.42 -20.34
C PRO A 111 -10.10 -60.87 -21.23
N GLU A 112 -10.02 -61.32 -22.48
CA GLU A 112 -9.01 -60.93 -23.46
C GLU A 112 -9.13 -59.46 -23.92
N GLU A 113 -10.23 -58.80 -23.59
CA GLU A 113 -10.46 -57.37 -23.87
C GLU A 113 -9.97 -56.47 -22.71
N LEU A 114 -9.57 -57.04 -21.56
CA LEU A 114 -9.07 -56.29 -20.42
C LEU A 114 -7.61 -55.85 -20.64
N ILE A 115 -7.32 -54.59 -20.32
CA ILE A 115 -5.95 -54.05 -20.33
C ILE A 115 -5.37 -54.26 -18.94
N VAL A 116 -4.55 -55.30 -18.76
CA VAL A 116 -4.03 -55.69 -17.44
C VAL A 116 -2.51 -55.88 -17.45
N THR A 117 -1.96 -56.40 -18.54
CA THR A 117 -0.52 -56.66 -18.70
C THR A 117 0.16 -55.55 -19.50
N ASP A 118 1.46 -55.39 -19.33
CA ASP A 118 2.31 -54.50 -20.13
C ASP A 118 2.12 -54.68 -21.66
N ARG A 119 1.92 -55.93 -22.10
CA ARG A 119 1.59 -56.28 -23.49
C ARG A 119 0.24 -55.71 -23.93
N ASP A 120 -0.77 -55.74 -23.07
CA ASP A 120 -2.08 -55.17 -23.38
C ASP A 120 -2.01 -53.64 -23.46
N PHE A 121 -1.26 -53.01 -22.56
CA PHE A 121 -0.98 -51.57 -22.60
C PHE A 121 -0.28 -51.18 -23.90
N GLY A 122 0.76 -51.92 -24.31
CA GLY A 122 1.45 -51.71 -25.59
C GLY A 122 0.54 -51.94 -26.81
N ARG A 123 -0.41 -52.87 -26.72
CA ARG A 123 -1.41 -53.09 -27.78
C ARG A 123 -2.41 -51.93 -27.85
N ALA A 124 -3.00 -51.55 -26.72
CA ALA A 124 -4.08 -50.59 -26.63
C ALA A 124 -3.70 -49.14 -26.93
N TYR A 125 -2.52 -48.73 -26.49
CA TYR A 125 -2.06 -47.35 -26.60
C TYR A 125 -1.10 -47.13 -27.77
N ILE A 126 -0.37 -48.16 -28.22
CA ILE A 126 0.69 -48.01 -29.23
C ILE A 126 0.35 -48.76 -30.51
N THR A 127 0.20 -50.08 -30.46
CA THR A 127 0.15 -50.92 -31.68
C THR A 127 -1.18 -50.77 -32.42
N GLU A 128 -2.29 -50.93 -31.72
CA GLU A 128 -3.64 -50.72 -32.27
C GLU A 128 -4.22 -49.35 -31.87
N ALA A 129 -3.64 -48.71 -30.84
CA ALA A 129 -3.82 -47.31 -30.46
C ALA A 129 -5.28 -46.85 -30.25
N TRP A 130 -6.22 -47.75 -29.95
CA TRP A 130 -7.62 -47.37 -29.75
C TRP A 130 -7.79 -46.44 -28.54
N ALA A 131 -7.05 -46.67 -27.45
CA ALA A 131 -7.09 -45.82 -26.25
C ALA A 131 -6.53 -44.42 -26.55
N THR A 132 -5.40 -44.34 -27.26
CA THR A 132 -4.77 -43.08 -27.68
C THR A 132 -5.65 -42.26 -28.60
N ARG A 133 -6.33 -42.91 -29.56
CA ARG A 133 -7.26 -42.26 -30.50
C ARG A 133 -8.50 -41.68 -29.80
N PHE A 134 -8.89 -42.22 -28.65
CA PHE A 134 -9.94 -41.67 -27.81
C PHE A 134 -9.42 -40.52 -26.92
N LEU A 135 -8.31 -40.72 -26.21
CA LEU A 135 -7.84 -39.79 -25.19
C LEU A 135 -7.31 -38.46 -25.76
N LEU A 136 -6.57 -38.47 -26.87
CA LEU A 136 -5.96 -37.25 -27.41
C LEU A 136 -7.02 -36.17 -27.75
N PRO A 137 -8.08 -36.47 -28.54
CA PRO A 137 -9.12 -35.49 -28.81
C PRO A 137 -9.95 -35.10 -27.57
N MET A 138 -10.09 -36.02 -26.60
CA MET A 138 -10.80 -35.74 -25.34
C MET A 138 -10.07 -34.66 -24.54
N PHE A 139 -8.77 -34.83 -24.29
CA PHE A 139 -7.99 -33.86 -23.53
C PHE A 139 -7.82 -32.52 -24.26
N ASP A 140 -7.72 -32.53 -25.59
CA ASP A 140 -7.62 -31.30 -26.40
C ASP A 140 -8.89 -30.44 -26.33
N LYS A 141 -10.08 -31.06 -26.34
CA LYS A 141 -11.36 -30.35 -26.47
C LYS A 141 -12.12 -30.15 -25.16
N ARG A 142 -11.82 -30.91 -24.11
CA ARG A 142 -12.63 -30.93 -22.89
C ARG A 142 -11.83 -30.49 -21.67
N THR A 143 -12.53 -29.90 -20.71
CA THR A 143 -12.01 -29.73 -19.35
C THR A 143 -12.11 -31.07 -18.64
N VAL A 144 -10.99 -31.58 -18.12
CA VAL A 144 -10.94 -32.90 -17.48
C VAL A 144 -10.64 -32.76 -15.99
N VAL A 145 -11.41 -33.48 -15.17
CA VAL A 145 -11.23 -33.54 -13.71
C VAL A 145 -10.97 -34.99 -13.32
N PHE A 146 -9.79 -35.26 -12.77
CA PHE A 146 -9.41 -36.57 -12.24
C PHE A 146 -9.90 -36.72 -10.80
N VAL A 147 -10.53 -37.85 -10.50
CA VAL A 147 -11.01 -38.21 -9.16
C VAL A 147 -10.53 -39.62 -8.83
N GLY A 148 -9.75 -39.78 -7.77
CA GLY A 148 -9.23 -41.08 -7.35
C GLY A 148 -8.20 -41.71 -8.30
N TYR A 149 -7.54 -40.90 -9.14
CA TYR A 149 -6.55 -41.36 -10.12
C TYR A 149 -5.16 -40.80 -9.80
N SER A 150 -4.19 -41.68 -9.54
CA SER A 150 -2.82 -41.32 -9.14
C SER A 150 -1.91 -40.89 -10.29
N HIS A 151 -2.32 -41.17 -11.54
CA HIS A 151 -1.54 -40.90 -12.76
C HIS A 151 -0.20 -41.66 -12.83
N GLU A 152 -0.12 -42.83 -12.19
CA GLU A 152 1.09 -43.68 -12.11
C GLU A 152 1.35 -44.53 -13.36
N ASP A 153 0.35 -44.68 -14.24
CA ASP A 153 0.50 -45.43 -15.48
C ASP A 153 1.50 -44.73 -16.41
N THR A 154 2.61 -45.43 -16.72
CA THR A 154 3.72 -44.89 -17.52
C THR A 154 3.25 -44.30 -18.85
N ILE A 155 2.29 -44.94 -19.52
CA ILE A 155 1.78 -44.50 -20.83
C ILE A 155 0.89 -43.26 -20.71
N MET A 156 0.03 -43.17 -19.69
CA MET A 156 -0.82 -42.00 -19.47
C MET A 156 0.02 -40.76 -19.14
N ARG A 157 1.10 -40.94 -18.38
CA ARG A 157 2.08 -39.90 -18.11
C ARG A 157 2.69 -39.32 -19.39
N TYR A 158 3.15 -40.19 -20.30
CA TYR A 158 3.69 -39.73 -21.60
C TYR A 158 2.63 -39.09 -22.48
N LEU A 159 1.40 -39.61 -22.45
CA LEU A 159 0.29 -39.02 -23.21
C LEU A 159 -0.06 -37.62 -22.70
N ALA A 160 -0.13 -37.44 -21.36
CA ALA A 160 -0.41 -36.16 -20.73
C ALA A 160 0.64 -35.09 -21.07
N LEU A 161 1.93 -35.47 -21.10
CA LEU A 161 3.04 -34.59 -21.49
C LEU A 161 3.09 -34.30 -23.00
N GLY A 162 2.48 -35.15 -23.84
CA GLY A 162 2.43 -34.97 -25.28
C GLY A 162 1.29 -34.07 -25.78
N LEU A 163 0.46 -33.55 -24.87
CA LEU A 163 -0.66 -32.66 -25.19
C LEU A 163 -0.20 -31.19 -25.28
N PRO A 164 -0.94 -30.32 -25.99
CA PRO A 164 -0.67 -28.88 -26.00
C PRO A 164 -0.76 -28.26 -24.59
N SER A 165 0.08 -27.25 -24.33
CA SER A 165 0.22 -26.55 -23.03
C SER A 165 -1.01 -25.74 -22.58
N ASN A 166 -2.12 -25.78 -23.32
CA ASN A 166 -3.34 -25.03 -23.05
C ASN A 166 -4.55 -25.93 -22.74
N THR A 167 -4.31 -27.19 -22.37
CA THR A 167 -5.37 -28.14 -22.00
C THR A 167 -5.78 -27.97 -20.54
N ARG A 168 -7.08 -27.83 -20.28
CA ARG A 168 -7.64 -27.53 -18.95
C ARG A 168 -7.83 -28.82 -18.15
N ARG A 169 -6.87 -29.17 -17.29
CA ARG A 169 -6.85 -30.42 -16.52
C ARG A 169 -6.74 -30.14 -15.03
N TYR A 170 -7.56 -30.83 -14.24
CA TYR A 170 -7.63 -30.69 -12.78
C TYR A 170 -7.61 -32.06 -12.11
N ALA A 171 -7.11 -32.17 -10.88
CA ALA A 171 -7.13 -33.43 -10.13
C ALA A 171 -7.47 -33.20 -8.66
N PHE A 172 -8.48 -33.90 -8.13
CA PHE A 172 -8.74 -33.93 -6.70
C PHE A 172 -7.67 -34.77 -5.98
N THR A 173 -6.96 -34.16 -5.04
CA THR A 173 -5.85 -34.79 -4.30
C THR A 173 -5.85 -34.36 -2.83
N ASN A 174 -5.41 -35.24 -1.93
CA ASN A 174 -5.14 -34.89 -0.53
C ASN A 174 -3.73 -34.29 -0.33
N ASP A 175 -2.86 -34.42 -1.32
CA ASP A 175 -1.55 -33.77 -1.39
C ASP A 175 -1.49 -32.90 -2.66
N GLY A 176 -1.73 -31.59 -2.49
CA GLY A 176 -1.60 -30.61 -3.56
C GLY A 176 -0.18 -30.14 -3.81
N SER A 177 0.74 -30.46 -2.90
CA SER A 177 2.15 -30.05 -2.97
C SER A 177 3.00 -31.00 -3.82
N ASP A 178 2.46 -32.17 -4.18
CA ASP A 178 3.12 -33.15 -5.03
C ASP A 178 3.58 -32.52 -6.36
N PRO A 179 4.90 -32.43 -6.62
CA PRO A 179 5.47 -31.81 -7.81
C PRO A 179 4.98 -32.44 -9.12
N LYS A 180 4.47 -33.69 -9.09
CA LYS A 180 3.98 -34.38 -10.28
C LYS A 180 2.87 -33.63 -10.97
N TRP A 181 1.97 -32.97 -10.24
CA TRP A 181 0.82 -32.28 -10.82
C TRP A 181 1.27 -31.11 -11.70
N LYS A 182 2.22 -30.30 -11.22
CA LYS A 182 2.84 -29.22 -11.99
C LYS A 182 3.58 -29.77 -13.22
N HIS A 183 4.33 -30.86 -13.07
CA HIS A 183 5.04 -31.49 -14.18
C HIS A 183 4.10 -31.99 -15.28
N LEU A 184 2.92 -32.49 -14.91
CA LEU A 184 1.90 -32.99 -15.84
C LEU A 184 0.98 -31.89 -16.39
N GLU A 185 1.20 -30.63 -16.01
CA GLU A 185 0.33 -29.49 -16.33
C GLU A 185 -1.14 -29.76 -15.92
N ILE A 186 -1.31 -30.32 -14.71
CA ILE A 186 -2.60 -30.59 -14.07
C ILE A 186 -2.71 -29.71 -12.82
N THR A 187 -3.79 -28.96 -12.69
CA THR A 187 -4.04 -28.12 -11.52
C THR A 187 -4.63 -28.94 -10.36
N PRO A 188 -3.95 -29.08 -9.22
CA PRO A 188 -4.47 -29.84 -8.08
C PRO A 188 -5.64 -29.09 -7.41
N LEU A 189 -6.70 -29.85 -7.08
CA LEU A 189 -7.83 -29.43 -6.27
C LEU A 189 -7.71 -30.11 -4.90
N THR A 190 -7.08 -29.42 -3.95
CA THR A 190 -6.70 -30.01 -2.66
C THR A 190 -7.87 -30.10 -1.69
N TYR A 191 -8.02 -31.25 -1.03
CA TYR A 191 -8.95 -31.45 0.08
C TYR A 191 -8.28 -32.19 1.23
N THR A 192 -8.77 -32.01 2.45
CA THR A 192 -8.23 -32.69 3.63
C THR A 192 -8.96 -34.01 3.90
N LEU A 193 -8.26 -35.00 4.46
CA LEU A 193 -8.87 -36.24 4.92
C LEU A 193 -9.54 -36.06 6.29
N ARG A 194 -10.60 -36.82 6.57
CA ARG A 194 -11.25 -36.90 7.89
C ARG A 194 -10.52 -37.93 8.76
N GLY A 195 -9.31 -37.58 9.21
CA GLY A 195 -8.40 -38.54 9.83
C GLY A 195 -7.41 -39.10 8.81
N GLU A 196 -7.03 -40.37 8.93
CA GLU A 196 -5.87 -40.92 8.18
C GLU A 196 -6.22 -41.44 6.78
N TYR A 197 -7.44 -41.94 6.54
CA TYR A 197 -7.83 -42.58 5.27
C TYR A 197 -9.27 -42.24 4.80
N ASP A 198 -9.95 -41.31 5.46
CA ASP A 198 -11.36 -40.99 5.15
C ASP A 198 -11.46 -39.82 4.17
N HIS A 199 -11.98 -40.12 2.97
CA HIS A 199 -12.18 -39.16 1.88
C HIS A 199 -13.53 -38.41 1.95
N GLY A 200 -14.23 -38.40 3.09
CA GLY A 200 -15.55 -37.77 3.21
C GLY A 200 -15.62 -36.28 2.81
N ASN A 201 -14.52 -35.52 2.89
CA ASN A 201 -14.52 -34.13 2.38
C ASN A 201 -14.53 -34.05 0.85
N LEU A 202 -14.01 -35.06 0.13
CA LEU A 202 -14.15 -35.16 -1.32
C LEU A 202 -15.61 -35.45 -1.71
N GLU A 203 -16.27 -36.33 -0.97
CA GLU A 203 -17.71 -36.61 -1.14
C GLU A 203 -18.53 -35.32 -0.98
N ASP A 204 -18.31 -34.58 0.11
CA ASP A 204 -19.02 -33.32 0.37
C ASP A 204 -18.75 -32.26 -0.71
N ALA A 205 -17.50 -32.17 -1.18
CA ALA A 205 -17.11 -31.23 -2.24
C ALA A 205 -17.85 -31.54 -3.56
N LEU A 206 -17.83 -32.81 -4.00
CA LEU A 206 -18.51 -33.24 -5.22
C LEU A 206 -20.03 -33.08 -5.12
N THR A 207 -20.61 -33.43 -3.96
CA THR A 207 -22.04 -33.30 -3.71
C THR A 207 -22.48 -31.84 -3.71
N THR A 208 -21.70 -30.97 -3.05
CA THR A 208 -21.97 -29.52 -3.02
C THR A 208 -21.81 -28.91 -4.42
N TRP A 209 -20.83 -29.36 -5.19
CA TRP A 209 -20.67 -28.93 -6.58
C TRP A 209 -21.86 -29.35 -7.43
N ALA A 210 -22.30 -30.60 -7.36
CA ALA A 210 -23.47 -31.08 -8.08
C ALA A 210 -24.71 -30.25 -7.73
N LYS A 211 -24.94 -30.00 -6.42
CA LYS A 211 -26.03 -29.15 -5.95
C LYS A 211 -25.96 -27.75 -6.56
N ARG A 212 -24.80 -27.10 -6.49
CA ARG A 212 -24.57 -25.75 -7.05
C ARG A 212 -24.80 -25.70 -8.57
N ALA A 213 -24.38 -26.72 -9.30
CA ALA A 213 -24.55 -26.79 -10.75
C ALA A 213 -26.03 -26.93 -11.18
N THR A 214 -26.86 -27.53 -10.33
CA THR A 214 -28.31 -27.69 -10.57
C THR A 214 -29.17 -26.59 -9.99
N MET A 215 -28.58 -25.61 -9.30
CA MET A 215 -29.35 -24.58 -8.62
C MET A 215 -30.19 -23.77 -9.62
N GLY A 216 -31.50 -23.74 -9.40
CA GLY A 216 -32.39 -22.87 -10.13
C GLY A 216 -32.26 -21.42 -9.69
N ALA A 217 -32.83 -20.48 -10.45
CA ALA A 217 -32.82 -19.06 -10.11
C ALA A 217 -33.36 -18.78 -8.70
N LEU A 218 -34.45 -19.47 -8.29
CA LEU A 218 -35.05 -19.34 -6.95
C LEU A 218 -34.15 -19.85 -5.82
N GLU A 219 -33.35 -20.88 -6.07
CA GLU A 219 -32.42 -21.44 -5.08
C GLU A 219 -31.20 -20.53 -4.94
N HIS A 220 -30.73 -19.96 -6.05
CA HIS A 220 -29.72 -18.91 -6.00
C HIS A 220 -30.23 -17.67 -5.26
N ASP A 221 -31.49 -17.25 -5.49
CA ASP A 221 -32.12 -16.15 -4.76
C ASP A 221 -32.16 -16.45 -3.26
N ALA A 222 -32.59 -17.65 -2.87
CA ALA A 222 -32.65 -18.07 -1.48
C ALA A 222 -31.26 -18.09 -0.83
N ARG A 223 -30.24 -18.59 -1.52
CA ARG A 223 -28.87 -18.67 -1.00
C ARG A 223 -28.21 -17.29 -0.87
N VAL A 224 -28.36 -16.42 -1.86
CA VAL A 224 -27.84 -15.05 -1.79
C VAL A 224 -28.52 -14.31 -0.64
N ARG A 225 -29.83 -14.46 -0.47
CA ARG A 225 -30.58 -13.89 0.65
C ARG A 225 -30.13 -14.43 2.00
N GLU A 226 -29.93 -15.75 2.13
CA GLU A 226 -29.41 -16.39 3.35
C GLU A 226 -28.07 -15.79 3.78
N ILE A 227 -27.15 -15.58 2.83
CA ILE A 227 -25.84 -14.96 3.11
C ILE A 227 -26.00 -13.48 3.50
N ILE A 228 -26.88 -12.75 2.82
CA ILE A 228 -27.11 -11.31 3.07
C ILE A 228 -27.79 -11.05 4.43
N GLU A 229 -28.75 -11.90 4.81
CA GLU A 229 -29.49 -11.83 6.07
C GLU A 229 -28.63 -12.20 7.29
N GLY A 230 -27.43 -12.77 7.08
CA GLY A 230 -26.46 -13.01 8.15
C GLY A 230 -26.05 -11.71 8.87
N GLU A 231 -25.66 -11.81 10.15
CA GLU A 231 -25.30 -10.65 10.98
C GLU A 231 -23.94 -10.01 10.63
N SER A 232 -23.07 -10.72 9.90
CA SER A 232 -21.70 -10.27 9.58
C SER A 232 -21.46 -10.16 8.08
N THR A 233 -20.73 -9.12 7.65
CA THR A 233 -20.17 -8.99 6.29
C THR A 233 -18.81 -9.67 6.13
N THR A 234 -18.23 -10.16 7.23
CA THR A 234 -17.01 -10.98 7.22
C THR A 234 -17.39 -12.43 6.95
N LEU A 235 -17.43 -12.79 5.68
CA LEU A 235 -17.89 -14.10 5.23
C LEU A 235 -16.74 -15.12 5.19
N PRO A 236 -17.00 -16.40 5.53
CA PRO A 236 -16.08 -17.49 5.20
C PRO A 236 -15.78 -17.52 3.69
N LEU A 237 -14.55 -17.90 3.31
CA LEU A 237 -14.09 -17.93 1.91
C LEU A 237 -15.11 -18.54 0.92
N PRO A 238 -15.75 -19.70 1.19
CA PRO A 238 -16.68 -20.30 0.23
C PRO A 238 -17.96 -19.47 -0.03
N GLU A 239 -18.40 -18.67 0.93
CA GLU A 239 -19.59 -17.81 0.81
C GLU A 239 -19.23 -16.48 0.15
N ARG A 240 -18.07 -15.93 0.50
CA ARG A 240 -17.49 -14.77 -0.17
C ARG A 240 -17.30 -15.05 -1.67
N ASP A 241 -16.63 -16.14 -2.02
CA ASP A 241 -16.32 -16.49 -3.41
C ASP A 241 -17.60 -16.77 -4.21
N TYR A 242 -18.60 -17.39 -3.57
CA TYR A 242 -19.92 -17.57 -4.19
C TYR A 242 -20.58 -16.22 -4.49
N LEU A 243 -20.60 -15.27 -3.54
CA LEU A 243 -21.17 -13.94 -3.82
C LEU A 243 -20.40 -13.19 -4.91
N ILE A 244 -19.08 -13.24 -4.89
CA ILE A 244 -18.23 -12.65 -5.93
C ILE A 244 -18.58 -13.24 -7.30
N SER A 245 -18.66 -14.58 -7.40
CA SER A 245 -19.03 -15.23 -8.65
C SER A 245 -20.45 -14.87 -9.12
N GLN A 246 -21.37 -14.57 -8.19
CA GLN A 246 -22.71 -14.09 -8.55
C GLN A 246 -22.67 -12.66 -9.10
N ILE A 247 -21.99 -11.71 -8.44
CA ILE A 247 -21.94 -10.31 -8.89
C ILE A 247 -21.14 -10.11 -10.18
N GLU A 248 -20.30 -11.07 -10.57
CA GLU A 248 -19.64 -11.12 -11.88
C GLU A 248 -20.57 -11.49 -13.03
N THR A 249 -21.76 -12.05 -12.74
CA THR A 249 -22.78 -12.37 -13.74
C THR A 249 -23.90 -11.33 -13.76
N GLU A 250 -24.52 -11.12 -14.92
CA GLU A 250 -25.62 -10.16 -15.07
C GLU A 250 -26.80 -10.51 -14.14
N GLU A 251 -27.21 -11.78 -14.12
CA GLU A 251 -28.35 -12.24 -13.32
C GLU A 251 -28.03 -12.24 -11.81
N GLY A 252 -26.81 -12.63 -11.43
CA GLY A 252 -26.38 -12.62 -10.03
C GLY A 252 -26.20 -11.21 -9.48
N ALA A 253 -25.69 -10.25 -10.28
CA ALA A 253 -25.64 -8.84 -9.90
C ALA A 253 -27.05 -8.24 -9.70
N ARG A 254 -28.02 -8.57 -10.56
CA ARG A 254 -29.43 -8.16 -10.36
C ARG A 254 -30.02 -8.75 -9.08
N ARG A 255 -29.76 -10.04 -8.83
CA ARG A 255 -30.20 -10.74 -7.61
C ARG A 255 -29.62 -10.12 -6.35
N PHE A 256 -28.32 -9.82 -6.35
CA PHE A 256 -27.64 -9.13 -5.26
C PHE A 256 -28.26 -7.75 -5.03
N ALA A 257 -28.35 -6.92 -6.07
CA ALA A 257 -28.92 -5.58 -5.99
C ALA A 257 -30.38 -5.57 -5.50
N ALA A 258 -31.18 -6.58 -5.84
CA ALA A 258 -32.56 -6.72 -5.37
C ALA A 258 -32.68 -7.21 -3.92
N SER A 259 -31.65 -7.88 -3.39
CA SER A 259 -31.66 -8.49 -2.05
C SER A 259 -31.02 -7.61 -0.98
N VAL A 260 -30.13 -6.70 -1.37
CA VAL A 260 -29.38 -5.84 -0.44
C VAL A 260 -29.96 -4.44 -0.38
N THR A 261 -30.44 -4.04 0.79
CA THR A 261 -30.88 -2.66 1.09
C THR A 261 -30.05 -1.98 2.19
N GLU A 262 -29.11 -2.69 2.80
CA GLU A 262 -28.37 -2.23 3.98
C GLU A 262 -26.98 -1.64 3.65
N HIS A 263 -26.59 -0.60 4.39
CA HIS A 263 -25.34 0.14 4.21
C HIS A 263 -24.05 -0.68 4.36
N ARG A 264 -24.04 -1.68 5.24
CA ARG A 264 -22.83 -2.49 5.52
C ARG A 264 -22.31 -3.22 4.28
N TRP A 265 -23.20 -3.60 3.36
CA TRP A 265 -22.84 -4.27 2.12
C TRP A 265 -22.22 -3.35 1.08
N LEU A 266 -22.42 -2.02 1.18
CA LEU A 266 -21.69 -1.07 0.34
C LEU A 266 -20.19 -1.14 0.63
N ARG A 267 -19.79 -1.23 1.91
CA ARG A 267 -18.39 -1.38 2.31
C ARG A 267 -17.78 -2.70 1.83
N TRP A 268 -18.52 -3.79 1.91
CA TRP A 268 -18.06 -5.08 1.37
C TRP A 268 -17.88 -5.03 -0.15
N LEU A 269 -18.81 -4.37 -0.87
CA LEU A 269 -18.75 -4.26 -2.32
C LEU A 269 -17.57 -3.41 -2.80
N GLU A 270 -17.17 -2.40 -2.02
CA GLU A 270 -15.98 -1.55 -2.28
C GLU A 270 -14.70 -2.36 -2.48
N ASP A 271 -14.59 -3.56 -1.90
CA ASP A 271 -13.41 -4.42 -2.02
C ASP A 271 -13.39 -5.29 -3.28
N THR A 272 -14.50 -5.35 -4.03
CA THR A 272 -14.64 -6.23 -5.20
C THR A 272 -14.16 -5.56 -6.50
N ASP A 273 -13.49 -6.33 -7.37
CA ASP A 273 -12.89 -5.79 -8.61
C ASP A 273 -13.94 -5.24 -9.58
N VAL A 274 -15.10 -5.92 -9.70
CA VAL A 274 -16.21 -5.47 -10.55
C VAL A 274 -16.68 -4.07 -10.14
N PHE A 275 -16.79 -3.79 -8.84
CA PHE A 275 -17.22 -2.48 -8.36
C PHE A 275 -16.10 -1.44 -8.41
N LYS A 276 -14.88 -1.79 -7.99
CA LYS A 276 -13.70 -0.92 -8.11
C LYS A 276 -13.50 -0.43 -9.53
N SER A 277 -13.70 -1.30 -10.53
CA SER A 277 -13.55 -0.94 -11.95
C SER A 277 -14.40 0.26 -12.37
N LEU A 278 -15.54 0.50 -11.71
CA LEU A 278 -16.41 1.65 -11.97
C LEU A 278 -15.75 3.00 -11.65
N PHE A 279 -14.71 3.01 -10.81
CA PHE A 279 -13.97 4.18 -10.34
C PHE A 279 -12.57 4.31 -10.98
N HIS A 280 -12.26 3.52 -12.01
CA HIS A 280 -11.02 3.61 -12.79
C HIS A 280 -11.22 4.15 -14.23
N GLY A 281 -12.45 4.55 -14.59
CA GLY A 281 -12.82 5.05 -15.91
C GLY A 281 -13.13 3.95 -16.93
N GLY A 282 -13.44 4.34 -18.17
CA GLY A 282 -13.72 3.42 -19.28
C GLY A 282 -15.17 2.88 -19.32
N SER A 283 -15.39 1.82 -20.11
CA SER A 283 -16.70 1.17 -20.24
C SER A 283 -16.92 0.15 -19.13
N ALA A 284 -18.01 0.29 -18.38
CA ALA A 284 -18.41 -0.69 -17.38
C ALA A 284 -18.88 -2.00 -18.03
N SER A 285 -18.62 -3.13 -17.37
CA SER A 285 -19.26 -4.40 -17.71
C SER A 285 -20.77 -4.34 -17.46
N THR A 286 -21.56 -5.25 -18.05
CA THR A 286 -23.01 -5.31 -17.78
C THR A 286 -23.31 -5.50 -16.28
N PRO A 287 -22.63 -6.41 -15.54
CA PRO A 287 -22.78 -6.51 -14.09
C PRO A 287 -22.38 -5.24 -13.36
N GLY A 288 -21.25 -4.62 -13.74
CA GLY A 288 -20.82 -3.35 -13.16
C GLY A 288 -21.86 -2.23 -13.35
N SER A 289 -22.53 -2.18 -14.51
CA SER A 289 -23.59 -1.21 -14.78
C SER A 289 -24.82 -1.41 -13.88
N ILE A 290 -25.16 -2.67 -13.54
CA ILE A 290 -26.22 -2.99 -12.58
C ILE A 290 -25.83 -2.54 -11.17
N LEU A 291 -24.58 -2.82 -10.76
CA LEU A 291 -24.07 -2.39 -9.45
C LEU A 291 -23.97 -0.86 -9.35
N ALA A 292 -23.67 -0.17 -10.45
CA ALA A 292 -23.70 1.30 -10.51
C ALA A 292 -25.11 1.86 -10.28
N GLN A 293 -26.15 1.21 -10.83
CA GLN A 293 -27.55 1.58 -10.57
C GLN A 293 -27.95 1.31 -9.11
N TRP A 294 -27.50 0.19 -8.55
CA TRP A 294 -27.70 -0.11 -7.13
C TRP A 294 -27.00 0.90 -6.22
N TYR A 295 -25.75 1.25 -6.49
CA TYR A 295 -25.04 2.30 -5.76
C TYR A 295 -25.77 3.65 -5.84
N ALA A 296 -26.39 3.96 -6.98
CA ALA A 296 -27.20 5.15 -7.17
C ALA A 296 -28.37 5.26 -6.15
N THR A 297 -28.95 4.15 -5.68
CA THR A 297 -30.05 4.19 -4.70
C THR A 297 -29.60 4.76 -3.34
N PHE A 298 -28.32 4.62 -2.99
CA PHE A 298 -27.75 5.25 -1.80
C PHE A 298 -27.62 6.77 -1.96
N ILE A 299 -27.55 7.27 -3.18
CA ILE A 299 -27.52 8.71 -3.46
C ILE A 299 -28.94 9.27 -3.45
N GLU A 300 -29.92 8.51 -3.98
CA GLU A 300 -31.33 8.93 -3.99
C GLU A 300 -31.90 9.13 -2.58
N ASN A 301 -31.42 8.36 -1.60
CA ASN A 301 -31.86 8.46 -0.20
C ASN A 301 -31.04 9.52 0.59
N PRO A 302 -31.68 10.58 1.13
CA PRO A 302 -31.00 11.63 1.88
C PRO A 302 -30.20 11.17 3.11
N GLU A 303 -30.61 10.08 3.77
CA GLU A 303 -29.93 9.58 4.97
C GLU A 303 -28.58 8.92 4.65
N THR A 304 -28.39 8.53 3.39
CA THR A 304 -27.34 7.60 2.95
C THR A 304 -26.45 8.23 1.88
N SER A 305 -26.90 9.33 1.27
CA SER A 305 -26.17 10.09 0.25
C SER A 305 -24.78 10.52 0.71
N ASP A 306 -24.64 10.89 1.99
CA ASP A 306 -23.35 11.30 2.54
C ASP A 306 -22.39 10.10 2.70
N LEU A 307 -22.91 8.89 2.93
CA LEU A 307 -22.12 7.64 2.92
C LEU A 307 -21.63 7.30 1.50
N ALA A 308 -22.46 7.52 0.49
CA ALA A 308 -22.05 7.35 -0.90
C ALA A 308 -20.90 8.30 -1.28
N LEU A 309 -20.90 9.56 -0.82
CA LEU A 309 -19.76 10.47 -1.02
C LEU A 309 -18.46 9.95 -0.38
N HIS A 310 -18.56 9.27 0.75
CA HIS A 310 -17.42 8.61 1.39
C HIS A 310 -16.86 7.45 0.53
N THR A 311 -17.69 6.74 -0.23
CA THR A 311 -17.22 5.75 -1.21
C THR A 311 -16.38 6.42 -2.31
N VAL A 312 -16.84 7.56 -2.84
CA VAL A 312 -16.06 8.35 -3.83
C VAL A 312 -14.75 8.84 -3.23
N GLN A 313 -14.76 9.26 -1.96
CA GLN A 313 -13.56 9.68 -1.24
C GLN A 313 -12.52 8.56 -1.08
N ARG A 314 -12.93 7.28 -1.05
CA ARG A 314 -12.04 6.12 -0.94
C ARG A 314 -11.59 5.56 -2.29
N LEU A 315 -12.54 5.33 -3.20
CA LEU A 315 -12.28 4.67 -4.48
C LEU A 315 -11.80 5.63 -5.57
N GLY A 316 -11.92 6.95 -5.34
CA GLY A 316 -11.50 7.98 -6.28
C GLY A 316 -12.63 8.53 -7.14
N ARG A 317 -12.29 9.44 -8.06
CA ARG A 317 -13.26 10.26 -8.81
C ARG A 317 -13.24 9.98 -10.33
N ARG A 318 -12.66 8.87 -10.76
CA ARG A 318 -12.52 8.52 -12.18
C ARG A 318 -13.66 7.58 -12.60
N PHE A 319 -14.83 8.15 -12.87
CA PHE A 319 -16.03 7.33 -13.10
C PHE A 319 -16.03 6.67 -14.48
N SER A 320 -16.54 5.44 -14.56
CA SER A 320 -17.00 4.85 -15.82
C SER A 320 -18.23 5.59 -16.35
N ASP A 321 -18.50 5.51 -17.66
CA ASP A 321 -19.65 6.19 -18.27
C ASP A 321 -21.00 5.75 -17.65
N SER A 322 -21.12 4.46 -17.29
CA SER A 322 -22.33 3.94 -16.64
C SER A 322 -22.48 4.48 -15.21
N LEU A 323 -21.38 4.57 -14.45
CA LEU A 323 -21.43 5.13 -13.10
C LEU A 323 -21.80 6.62 -13.14
N LEU A 324 -21.18 7.37 -14.06
CA LEU A 324 -21.48 8.79 -14.24
C LEU A 324 -22.96 9.03 -14.54
N LEU A 325 -23.54 8.26 -15.45
CA LEU A 325 -24.96 8.36 -15.79
C LEU A 325 -25.87 7.99 -14.59
N SER A 326 -25.59 6.88 -13.90
CA SER A 326 -26.37 6.45 -12.74
C SER A 326 -26.33 7.49 -11.60
N VAL A 327 -25.14 7.99 -11.27
CA VAL A 327 -24.96 9.02 -10.23
C VAL A 327 -25.66 10.32 -10.64
N ALA A 328 -25.61 10.73 -11.91
CA ALA A 328 -26.29 11.92 -12.40
C ALA A 328 -27.83 11.81 -12.28
N LEU A 329 -28.40 10.68 -12.65
CA LEU A 329 -29.84 10.42 -12.51
C LEU A 329 -30.27 10.37 -11.04
N ALA A 330 -29.50 9.69 -10.19
CA ALA A 330 -29.77 9.63 -8.75
C ALA A 330 -29.66 11.00 -8.09
N THR A 331 -28.72 11.84 -8.53
CA THR A 331 -28.58 13.22 -8.06
C THR A 331 -29.81 14.07 -8.41
N GLU A 332 -30.41 13.86 -9.59
CA GLU A 332 -31.65 14.54 -9.98
C GLU A 332 -32.86 14.07 -9.15
N ALA A 333 -32.92 12.79 -8.80
CA ALA A 333 -33.92 12.27 -7.88
C ALA A 333 -33.74 12.85 -6.46
N LEU A 334 -32.50 12.84 -5.93
CA LEU A 334 -32.17 13.43 -4.64
C LEU A 334 -32.52 14.92 -4.60
N PHE A 335 -32.29 15.67 -5.69
CA PHE A 335 -32.60 17.10 -5.74
C PHE A 335 -34.07 17.41 -5.48
N ARG A 336 -34.99 16.50 -5.81
CA ARG A 336 -36.43 16.68 -5.55
C ARG A 336 -36.79 16.53 -4.08
N VAL A 337 -35.94 15.86 -3.30
CA VAL A 337 -36.16 15.56 -1.88
C VAL A 337 -35.30 16.45 -0.99
N ASP A 338 -34.01 16.55 -1.27
CA ASP A 338 -33.02 17.38 -0.56
C ASP A 338 -32.12 18.13 -1.56
N PRO A 339 -32.50 19.35 -1.96
CA PRO A 339 -31.72 20.19 -2.87
C PRO A 339 -30.31 20.49 -2.36
N THR A 340 -30.10 20.52 -1.04
CA THR A 340 -28.82 20.91 -0.44
C THR A 340 -27.79 19.81 -0.59
N ARG A 341 -28.16 18.56 -0.27
CA ARG A 341 -27.27 17.40 -0.49
C ARG A 341 -27.03 17.14 -1.98
N ALA A 342 -28.07 17.27 -2.81
CA ALA A 342 -27.93 17.13 -4.26
C ALA A 342 -27.01 18.19 -4.87
N ALA A 343 -26.95 19.41 -4.32
CA ALA A 343 -26.05 20.45 -4.80
C ALA A 343 -24.58 20.00 -4.71
N ARG A 344 -24.18 19.29 -3.64
CA ARG A 344 -22.80 18.76 -3.50
C ARG A 344 -22.44 17.79 -4.62
N TRP A 345 -23.33 16.84 -4.88
CA TRP A 345 -23.18 15.90 -5.99
C TRP A 345 -23.12 16.60 -7.34
N ARG A 346 -24.01 17.55 -7.60
CA ARG A 346 -24.01 18.31 -8.87
C ARG A 346 -22.70 19.06 -9.08
N VAL A 347 -22.18 19.71 -8.05
CA VAL A 347 -20.90 20.44 -8.15
C VAL A 347 -19.77 19.47 -8.43
N LEU A 348 -19.68 18.36 -7.70
CA LEU A 348 -18.67 17.32 -7.92
C LEU A 348 -18.73 16.78 -9.36
N LEU A 349 -19.91 16.38 -9.83
CA LEU A 349 -20.15 15.85 -11.17
C LEU A 349 -19.74 16.83 -12.27
N MET A 350 -20.03 18.12 -12.10
CA MET A 350 -19.81 19.15 -13.13
C MET A 350 -18.38 19.69 -13.18
N THR A 351 -17.53 19.40 -12.19
CA THR A 351 -16.23 20.08 -12.05
C THR A 351 -15.05 19.17 -11.74
N SER A 352 -15.29 17.95 -11.24
CA SER A 352 -14.29 17.20 -10.49
C SER A 352 -14.23 15.69 -10.81
N ILE A 353 -14.92 15.23 -11.86
CA ILE A 353 -14.83 13.84 -12.34
C ILE A 353 -13.68 13.72 -13.34
N GLU A 354 -12.68 12.92 -12.99
CA GLU A 354 -11.48 12.72 -13.80
C GLU A 354 -11.82 12.00 -15.11
N GLY A 355 -11.34 12.53 -16.23
CA GLY A 355 -11.65 12.04 -17.57
C GLY A 355 -12.93 12.60 -18.19
N HIS A 356 -13.78 13.30 -17.42
CA HIS A 356 -15.04 13.88 -17.91
C HIS A 356 -15.13 15.39 -17.69
N THR A 357 -15.07 15.85 -16.43
CA THR A 357 -15.33 17.26 -16.08
C THR A 357 -14.18 17.96 -15.35
N ALA A 358 -13.32 17.20 -14.67
CA ALA A 358 -12.08 17.72 -14.10
C ALA A 358 -11.10 18.16 -15.20
N PRO A 359 -10.23 19.15 -14.93
CA PRO A 359 -9.10 19.46 -15.81
C PRO A 359 -8.21 18.22 -16.00
N GLY A 360 -7.77 17.95 -17.23
CA GLY A 360 -6.85 16.83 -17.52
C GLY A 360 -5.42 17.12 -17.03
N ASP A 361 -4.65 16.06 -16.76
CA ASP A 361 -3.24 16.17 -16.37
C ASP A 361 -2.39 16.74 -17.52
N PRO A 362 -1.81 17.94 -17.35
CA PRO A 362 -0.98 18.56 -18.37
C PRO A 362 0.47 18.04 -18.38
N GLY A 363 0.84 17.12 -17.46
CA GLY A 363 2.20 16.62 -17.24
C GLY A 363 3.00 16.33 -18.51
N PRO A 364 2.49 15.50 -19.45
CA PRO A 364 3.17 15.24 -20.72
C PRO A 364 3.40 16.52 -21.54
N ALA A 365 2.43 17.45 -21.58
CA ALA A 365 2.52 18.69 -22.34
C ALA A 365 3.47 19.72 -21.70
N LEU A 366 3.65 19.70 -20.37
CA LEU A 366 4.55 20.60 -19.64
C LEU A 366 6.03 20.18 -19.74
N ARG A 367 6.33 18.92 -20.09
CA ARG A 367 7.71 18.40 -20.25
C ARG A 367 8.45 19.00 -21.47
N PHE A 368 7.74 19.56 -22.45
CA PHE A 368 8.32 20.08 -23.70
C PHE A 368 8.87 21.53 -23.61
N GLY A 369 9.15 22.05 -22.41
CA GLY A 369 9.42 23.47 -22.16
C GLY A 369 10.86 23.84 -21.74
N ARG A 370 11.93 23.37 -22.42
CA ARG A 370 13.32 23.86 -22.16
C ARG A 370 13.51 25.36 -22.54
N GLY A 371 12.59 25.98 -23.28
CA GLY A 371 12.69 27.38 -23.76
C GLY A 371 12.22 28.48 -22.80
N GLY A 372 11.91 28.17 -21.55
CA GLY A 372 11.11 29.04 -20.69
C GLY A 372 9.67 29.00 -21.16
N ILE A 373 8.73 28.83 -20.24
CA ILE A 373 7.34 28.64 -20.63
C ILE A 373 6.79 30.02 -21.01
N SER A 374 7.00 30.43 -22.27
CA SER A 374 6.35 31.58 -22.89
C SER A 374 4.85 31.28 -22.99
N ASN A 375 4.18 31.27 -21.85
CA ASN A 375 2.84 30.75 -21.70
C ASN A 375 1.86 31.70 -22.34
N THR A 376 1.24 31.25 -23.42
CA THR A 376 0.04 31.89 -23.94
C THR A 376 -1.04 31.91 -22.85
N ARG A 377 -1.88 32.95 -22.83
CA ARG A 377 -2.98 33.09 -21.84
C ARG A 377 -3.87 31.85 -21.75
N ALA A 378 -4.09 31.15 -22.87
CA ALA A 378 -4.92 29.95 -22.91
C ALA A 378 -4.35 28.81 -22.04
N VAL A 379 -3.02 28.64 -22.04
CA VAL A 379 -2.34 27.63 -21.22
C VAL A 379 -2.48 27.98 -19.75
N VAL A 380 -2.09 29.19 -19.34
CA VAL A 380 -2.20 29.63 -17.93
C VAL A 380 -3.65 29.51 -17.43
N ARG A 381 -4.62 29.95 -18.23
CA ARG A 381 -6.04 29.85 -17.88
C ARG A 381 -6.47 28.40 -17.65
N SER A 382 -5.97 27.45 -18.42
CA SER A 382 -6.28 26.03 -18.22
C SER A 382 -5.65 25.49 -16.95
N LEU A 383 -4.40 25.87 -16.66
CA LEU A 383 -3.66 25.43 -15.47
C LEU A 383 -4.20 26.03 -14.17
N LEU A 384 -4.88 27.18 -14.23
CA LEU A 384 -5.49 27.84 -13.09
C LEU A 384 -6.86 27.28 -12.69
N ARG A 385 -7.44 26.34 -13.45
CA ARG A 385 -8.75 25.75 -13.14
C ARG A 385 -8.64 24.80 -11.94
N PRO A 386 -9.27 25.11 -10.80
CA PRO A 386 -9.33 24.17 -9.69
C PRO A 386 -10.40 23.09 -9.91
N TYR A 387 -10.30 22.02 -9.15
CA TYR A 387 -11.35 21.01 -8.97
C TYR A 387 -11.46 20.61 -7.48
N LEU A 388 -12.55 19.95 -7.07
CA LEU A 388 -12.79 19.51 -5.69
C LEU A 388 -12.19 18.13 -5.42
N ALA A 389 -11.34 18.04 -4.40
CA ALA A 389 -10.86 16.79 -3.85
C ALA A 389 -11.52 16.51 -2.50
N LEU A 390 -12.12 15.32 -2.37
CA LEU A 390 -12.73 14.89 -1.10
C LEU A 390 -11.62 14.42 -0.15
N LYS A 391 -11.62 14.95 1.08
CA LYS A 391 -10.65 14.62 2.14
C LYS A 391 -11.37 14.04 3.35
N ARG A 392 -10.68 13.19 4.11
CA ARG A 392 -11.13 12.73 5.42
C ARG A 392 -11.00 13.87 6.42
N GLY A 393 -12.07 14.19 7.14
CA GLY A 393 -12.02 15.24 8.15
C GLY A 393 -11.12 14.85 9.33
N TRP A 394 -10.28 15.77 9.81
CA TRP A 394 -9.36 15.59 10.95
C TRP A 394 -10.04 15.14 12.27
N LEU A 395 -11.36 15.33 12.40
CA LEU A 395 -12.17 15.03 13.59
C LEU A 395 -13.33 14.05 13.32
N GLN A 396 -13.38 13.42 12.13
CA GLN A 396 -14.50 12.54 11.78
C GLN A 396 -14.26 11.11 12.24
N ASN A 397 -15.03 10.70 13.26
CA ASN A 397 -15.31 9.27 13.52
C ASN A 397 -16.23 8.75 12.41
N ASP A 398 -15.94 7.56 11.88
CA ASP A 398 -16.70 6.91 10.79
C ASP A 398 -18.18 6.65 11.16
N GLU A 399 -18.58 6.87 12.41
CA GLU A 399 -19.95 6.68 12.93
C GLU A 399 -20.90 7.87 12.69
N ARG A 400 -20.40 9.06 12.34
CA ARG A 400 -21.28 10.21 12.03
C ARG A 400 -21.58 10.26 10.53
N ASN A 401 -22.87 10.15 10.15
CA ASN A 401 -23.42 10.39 8.81
C ASN A 401 -23.27 11.86 8.37
N SER A 402 -22.04 12.38 8.34
CA SER A 402 -21.69 13.70 7.84
C SER A 402 -20.94 13.55 6.52
N PRO A 403 -21.13 14.47 5.56
CA PRO A 403 -20.39 14.40 4.29
C PRO A 403 -18.88 14.55 4.52
N PRO A 404 -18.04 13.97 3.65
CA PRO A 404 -16.61 14.26 3.65
C PRO A 404 -16.39 15.73 3.30
N SER A 405 -15.38 16.36 3.90
CA SER A 405 -14.95 17.71 3.55
C SER A 405 -14.32 17.73 2.15
N ALA A 406 -14.52 18.79 1.38
CA ALA A 406 -13.79 18.98 0.13
C ALA A 406 -12.74 20.10 0.28
N ASP A 407 -11.64 19.97 -0.46
CA ASP A 407 -10.63 21.01 -0.66
C ASP A 407 -10.42 21.24 -2.16
N LEU A 408 -9.72 22.32 -2.52
CA LEU A 408 -9.35 22.62 -3.90
C LEU A 408 -8.00 21.99 -4.27
N GLU A 409 -7.96 21.39 -5.45
CA GLU A 409 -6.74 20.89 -6.06
C GLU A 409 -6.61 21.37 -7.51
N TRP A 410 -5.37 21.31 -8.01
CA TRP A 410 -5.00 21.64 -9.38
C TRP A 410 -4.14 20.51 -9.94
N THR A 411 -4.16 20.37 -11.26
CA THR A 411 -3.44 19.28 -11.96
C THR A 411 -1.92 19.45 -11.96
N VAL A 412 -1.42 20.65 -11.63
CA VAL A 412 0.00 20.98 -11.59
C VAL A 412 0.44 21.13 -10.14
N LYS A 413 1.68 20.73 -9.81
CA LYS A 413 2.24 20.92 -8.46
C LYS A 413 2.32 22.42 -8.11
N PRO A 414 2.15 22.81 -6.82
CA PRO A 414 2.10 24.22 -6.42
C PRO A 414 3.30 25.05 -6.88
N ARG A 415 4.51 24.49 -6.77
CA ARG A 415 5.76 25.17 -7.15
C ARG A 415 5.82 25.48 -8.65
N ASP A 416 5.39 24.54 -9.48
CA ASP A 416 5.42 24.68 -10.94
C ASP A 416 4.34 25.66 -11.40
N LEU A 417 3.14 25.59 -10.79
CA LEU A 417 2.06 26.53 -11.05
C LEU A 417 2.47 27.96 -10.69
N HIS A 418 3.07 28.16 -9.51
CA HIS A 418 3.53 29.47 -9.06
C HIS A 418 4.57 30.06 -10.02
N LYS A 419 5.57 29.26 -10.42
CA LYS A 419 6.58 29.69 -11.40
C LYS A 419 5.94 30.15 -12.70
N ILE A 420 5.04 29.34 -13.26
CA ILE A 420 4.32 29.63 -14.51
C ILE A 420 3.51 30.92 -14.42
N VAL A 421 2.76 31.08 -13.33
CA VAL A 421 1.88 32.23 -13.13
C VAL A 421 2.68 33.53 -12.97
N THR A 422 3.74 33.50 -12.15
CA THR A 422 4.60 34.66 -11.89
C THR A 422 5.36 35.09 -13.16
N GLU A 423 5.94 34.14 -13.91
CA GLU A 423 6.60 34.43 -15.20
C GLU A 423 5.62 35.08 -16.19
N HIS A 424 4.38 34.57 -16.27
CA HIS A 424 3.35 35.14 -17.13
C HIS A 424 2.93 36.55 -16.67
N ALA A 425 2.69 36.76 -15.37
CA ALA A 425 2.30 38.04 -14.80
C ALA A 425 3.36 39.13 -15.05
N ILE A 426 4.65 38.77 -15.03
CA ILE A 426 5.77 39.67 -15.34
C ILE A 426 5.86 39.94 -16.84
N ALA A 427 5.73 38.92 -17.69
CA ALA A 427 5.92 39.04 -19.13
C ALA A 427 4.79 39.79 -19.87
N VAL A 428 3.58 39.87 -19.30
CA VAL A 428 2.44 40.52 -19.95
C VAL A 428 2.62 42.03 -20.11
N THR A 429 2.23 42.56 -21.27
CA THR A 429 2.14 44.00 -21.58
C THR A 429 0.88 44.62 -20.95
N LEU A 430 1.02 45.79 -20.32
CA LEU A 430 -0.02 46.44 -19.49
C LEU A 430 -1.27 46.93 -20.25
N ASP A 431 -1.25 46.97 -21.58
CA ASP A 431 -2.42 47.33 -22.40
C ASP A 431 -3.53 46.27 -22.42
N ASP A 432 -3.33 45.08 -21.82
CA ASP A 432 -4.28 43.97 -21.90
C ASP A 432 -5.12 43.79 -20.63
N ALA A 433 -6.22 44.54 -20.53
CA ALA A 433 -7.25 44.38 -19.50
C ALA A 433 -7.76 42.93 -19.35
N ARG A 434 -7.60 42.08 -20.38
CA ARG A 434 -8.02 40.67 -20.34
C ARG A 434 -7.13 39.80 -19.46
N THR A 435 -5.88 40.22 -19.18
CA THR A 435 -5.00 39.48 -18.25
C THR A 435 -5.53 39.58 -16.82
N LEU A 436 -5.86 40.80 -16.39
CA LEU A 436 -6.49 41.03 -15.09
C LEU A 436 -7.79 40.21 -14.95
N SER A 437 -8.69 40.28 -15.95
CA SER A 437 -9.97 39.58 -15.89
C SER A 437 -9.87 38.05 -15.77
N PHE A 438 -8.84 37.41 -16.34
CA PHE A 438 -8.73 35.96 -16.20
C PHE A 438 -8.25 35.55 -14.80
N PHE A 439 -7.36 36.32 -14.18
CA PHE A 439 -6.92 36.04 -12.82
C PHE A 439 -8.05 36.31 -11.82
N GLU A 440 -8.85 37.37 -12.06
CA GLU A 440 -10.08 37.63 -11.29
C GLU A 440 -11.04 36.44 -11.39
N GLU A 441 -11.26 35.93 -12.60
CA GLU A 441 -12.11 34.75 -12.85
C GLU A 441 -11.60 33.49 -12.14
N ALA A 442 -10.28 33.26 -12.12
CA ALA A 442 -9.70 32.11 -11.45
C ALA A 442 -9.97 32.13 -9.93
N LEU A 443 -9.81 33.30 -9.29
CA LEU A 443 -10.10 33.44 -7.87
C LEU A 443 -11.60 33.36 -7.57
N HIS A 444 -12.45 33.97 -8.40
CA HIS A 444 -13.91 33.82 -8.29
C HIS A 444 -14.34 32.35 -8.39
N SER A 445 -13.82 31.62 -9.38
CA SER A 445 -14.10 30.20 -9.60
C SER A 445 -13.70 29.35 -8.39
N ALA A 446 -12.54 29.61 -7.77
CA ALA A 446 -12.10 28.90 -6.57
C ALA A 446 -13.09 29.07 -5.40
N TYR A 447 -13.49 30.32 -5.12
CA TYR A 447 -14.47 30.63 -4.09
C TYR A 447 -15.85 30.01 -4.37
N ASP A 448 -16.33 30.09 -5.61
CA ASP A 448 -17.65 29.54 -5.99
C ASP A 448 -17.66 28.03 -5.84
N LEU A 449 -16.58 27.37 -6.27
CA LEU A 449 -16.45 25.92 -6.23
C LEU A 449 -16.44 25.38 -4.79
N ILE A 450 -15.61 25.94 -3.92
CA ILE A 450 -15.50 25.48 -2.53
C ILE A 450 -16.78 25.78 -1.73
N ALA A 451 -17.39 26.95 -1.93
CA ALA A 451 -18.62 27.35 -1.25
C ALA A 451 -19.82 26.51 -1.71
N ALA A 452 -19.85 26.10 -2.98
CA ALA A 452 -20.95 25.28 -3.49
C ALA A 452 -20.98 23.86 -2.90
N TYR A 453 -19.84 23.34 -2.41
CA TYR A 453 -19.78 22.03 -1.75
C TYR A 453 -19.82 22.11 -0.22
N ASN A 454 -18.92 22.90 0.39
CA ASN A 454 -18.81 23.02 1.85
C ASN A 454 -19.85 23.97 2.47
N GLY A 455 -20.58 24.73 1.65
CA GLY A 455 -21.39 25.86 2.09
C GLY A 455 -20.55 27.12 2.33
N ALA A 456 -21.22 28.27 2.50
CA ALA A 456 -20.59 29.56 2.81
C ALA A 456 -20.06 29.59 4.26
N THR A 457 -19.04 28.77 4.52
CA THR A 457 -18.37 28.64 5.82
C THR A 457 -17.10 29.50 5.86
N GLU A 458 -16.53 29.69 7.06
CA GLU A 458 -15.27 30.42 7.20
C GLU A 458 -14.11 29.74 6.44
N HIS A 459 -14.10 28.42 6.30
CA HIS A 459 -13.10 27.70 5.50
C HIS A 459 -13.23 28.00 3.99
N ALA A 460 -14.46 28.13 3.49
CA ALA A 460 -14.74 28.55 2.12
C ALA A 460 -14.37 30.02 1.83
N SER A 461 -13.96 30.79 2.85
CA SER A 461 -13.59 32.20 2.68
C SER A 461 -12.11 32.43 2.32
N PHE A 462 -11.29 31.37 2.32
CA PHE A 462 -9.82 31.42 2.23
C PHE A 462 -9.15 32.37 3.24
N ARG A 463 -9.85 32.76 4.30
CA ARG A 463 -9.32 33.68 5.32
C ARG A 463 -8.00 33.18 5.90
N PHE A 464 -7.91 31.87 6.12
CA PHE A 464 -6.75 31.19 6.70
C PHE A 464 -5.70 30.73 5.68
N SER A 465 -5.89 31.02 4.39
CA SER A 465 -4.98 30.53 3.33
C SER A 465 -3.59 31.15 3.41
N ARG A 466 -3.50 32.44 3.77
CA ARG A 466 -2.25 33.19 3.92
C ARG A 466 -2.41 34.35 4.91
N SER A 467 -1.37 34.66 5.67
CA SER A 467 -1.39 35.73 6.69
C SER A 467 -1.32 37.15 6.11
N ARG A 468 -0.66 37.35 4.96
CA ARG A 468 -0.46 38.65 4.29
C ARG A 468 -0.42 38.55 2.76
N ILE A 469 -0.78 39.61 2.02
CA ILE A 469 -0.75 39.63 0.54
C ILE A 469 0.66 39.78 -0.05
N GLU A 470 1.61 40.33 0.70
CA GLU A 470 3.01 40.44 0.31
C GLU A 470 3.68 39.08 0.12
N GLU A 471 4.80 39.08 -0.62
CA GLU A 471 5.57 37.87 -0.94
C GLU A 471 5.96 37.07 0.32
N GLN A 472 5.70 35.76 0.29
CA GLN A 472 6.03 34.84 1.37
C GLN A 472 7.27 33.99 1.04
N PRO A 473 8.03 33.50 2.03
CA PRO A 473 9.17 32.64 1.79
C PRO A 473 8.77 31.36 1.03
N PRO A 474 9.63 30.81 0.14
CA PRO A 474 9.28 29.70 -0.77
C PRO A 474 8.86 28.36 -0.13
N ARG A 475 8.96 28.21 1.19
CA ARG A 475 8.70 26.94 1.89
C ARG A 475 7.21 26.62 2.13
N GLN A 476 6.28 27.52 1.78
CA GLN A 476 4.85 27.40 2.11
C GLN A 476 3.88 27.72 0.95
N ILE A 477 4.31 27.60 -0.31
CA ILE A 477 3.44 27.98 -1.45
C ILE A 477 2.36 26.91 -1.69
N ASN A 478 1.10 27.26 -1.46
CA ASN A 478 -0.09 26.49 -1.87
C ASN A 478 -0.52 26.88 -3.29
N HIS A 479 -1.38 26.07 -3.92
CA HIS A 479 -1.85 26.37 -5.28
C HIS A 479 -2.58 27.72 -5.40
N ILE A 480 -3.44 28.05 -4.42
CA ILE A 480 -4.21 29.31 -4.43
C ILE A 480 -3.30 30.55 -4.34
N ASP A 481 -2.12 30.43 -3.71
CA ASP A 481 -1.16 31.53 -3.61
C ASP A 481 -0.65 31.96 -4.98
N SER A 482 -0.55 31.02 -5.92
CA SER A 482 -0.20 31.32 -7.32
C SER A 482 -1.20 32.30 -7.94
N VAL A 483 -2.51 32.10 -7.71
CA VAL A 483 -3.56 33.00 -8.21
C VAL A 483 -3.47 34.38 -7.55
N ILE A 484 -3.25 34.41 -6.23
CA ILE A 484 -3.17 35.64 -5.45
C ILE A 484 -1.95 36.47 -5.87
N ASP A 485 -0.79 35.83 -6.04
CA ASP A 485 0.44 36.51 -6.46
C ASP A 485 0.35 36.96 -7.92
N GLY A 486 -0.31 36.19 -8.79
CA GLY A 486 -0.65 36.63 -10.14
C GLY A 486 -1.51 37.90 -10.16
N LEU A 487 -2.57 37.95 -9.33
CA LEU A 487 -3.41 39.15 -9.17
C LEU A 487 -2.63 40.33 -8.60
N ARG A 488 -1.80 40.10 -7.58
CA ARG A 488 -0.97 41.13 -6.94
C ARG A 488 -0.01 41.78 -7.94
N LEU A 489 0.81 40.98 -8.62
CA LEU A 489 1.81 41.46 -9.58
C LEU A 489 1.18 42.25 -10.74
N VAL A 490 0.03 41.79 -11.23
CA VAL A 490 -0.71 42.49 -12.29
C VAL A 490 -1.35 43.77 -11.76
N GLY A 491 -1.94 43.72 -10.56
CA GLY A 491 -2.59 44.87 -9.92
C GLY A 491 -1.62 45.99 -9.58
N GLU A 492 -0.45 45.67 -9.00
CA GLU A 492 0.61 46.64 -8.65
C GLU A 492 1.10 47.41 -9.88
N ARG A 493 1.18 46.76 -11.05
CA ARG A 493 1.60 47.41 -12.29
C ARG A 493 0.48 48.23 -12.93
N LEU A 494 -0.79 47.84 -12.75
CA LEU A 494 -1.96 48.49 -13.35
C LEU A 494 -2.56 49.61 -12.49
N ILE A 495 -2.22 49.71 -11.20
CA ILE A 495 -2.83 50.72 -10.31
C ILE A 495 -2.62 52.16 -10.81
N HIS A 496 -1.49 52.42 -11.48
CA HIS A 496 -1.20 53.70 -12.13
C HIS A 496 -2.19 54.01 -13.26
N ASP A 497 -2.45 53.04 -14.14
CA ASP A 497 -3.29 53.23 -15.33
C ASP A 497 -4.79 53.05 -15.01
N MET A 498 -5.12 52.35 -13.92
CA MET A 498 -6.48 52.07 -13.44
C MET A 498 -6.64 52.41 -11.95
N PRO A 499 -6.74 53.70 -11.58
CA PRO A 499 -6.82 54.13 -10.18
C PRO A 499 -8.11 53.69 -9.46
N GLY A 500 -9.14 53.26 -10.19
CA GLY A 500 -10.39 52.70 -9.66
C GLY A 500 -10.36 51.20 -9.38
N LEU A 501 -9.23 50.51 -9.63
CA LEU A 501 -9.09 49.07 -9.43
C LEU A 501 -9.35 48.65 -7.96
N PRO A 502 -8.85 49.35 -6.92
CA PRO A 502 -9.15 48.98 -5.54
C PRO A 502 -10.64 49.06 -5.21
N ASP A 503 -11.35 50.08 -5.72
CA ASP A 503 -12.79 50.22 -5.53
C ASP A 503 -13.56 49.07 -6.20
N ARG A 504 -13.12 48.65 -7.39
CA ARG A 504 -13.69 47.50 -8.10
C ARG A 504 -13.50 46.19 -7.31
N TRP A 505 -12.28 45.90 -6.87
CA TRP A 505 -12.01 44.67 -6.10
C TRP A 505 -12.72 44.66 -4.74
N TRP A 506 -12.88 45.83 -4.11
CA TRP A 506 -13.65 45.95 -2.88
C TRP A 506 -15.13 45.54 -3.05
N LEU A 507 -15.73 45.91 -4.18
CA LEU A 507 -17.13 45.62 -4.53
C LEU A 507 -17.40 44.13 -4.81
N PHE A 508 -16.37 43.28 -4.96
CA PHE A 508 -16.56 41.84 -5.11
C PHE A 508 -16.96 41.12 -3.82
N GLU A 509 -16.87 41.79 -2.66
CA GLU A 509 -17.30 41.30 -1.35
C GLU A 509 -16.63 40.00 -0.85
N ARG A 510 -15.54 39.57 -1.48
CA ARG A 510 -14.75 38.40 -1.08
C ARG A 510 -13.49 38.84 -0.34
N VAL A 511 -13.12 38.10 0.70
CA VAL A 511 -12.05 38.49 1.64
C VAL A 511 -10.73 38.73 0.92
N LEU A 512 -10.26 37.80 0.08
CA LEU A 512 -8.98 37.96 -0.63
C LEU A 512 -8.99 39.14 -1.62
N PHE A 513 -10.10 39.43 -2.29
CA PHE A 513 -10.20 40.62 -3.15
C PHE A 513 -10.17 41.93 -2.34
N ARG A 514 -10.81 41.97 -1.17
CA ARG A 514 -10.72 43.13 -0.26
C ARG A 514 -9.30 43.34 0.25
N ARG A 515 -8.59 42.26 0.58
CA ARG A 515 -7.18 42.30 0.99
C ARG A 515 -6.28 42.79 -0.15
N LEU A 516 -6.47 42.26 -1.36
CA LEU A 516 -5.76 42.72 -2.57
C LEU A 516 -6.04 44.21 -2.85
N ALA A 517 -7.29 44.68 -2.68
CA ALA A 517 -7.63 46.09 -2.82
C ALA A 517 -6.90 46.98 -1.81
N LEU A 518 -6.86 46.57 -0.54
CA LEU A 518 -6.13 47.28 0.52
C LEU A 518 -4.62 47.29 0.24
N HIS A 519 -4.08 46.17 -0.23
CA HIS A 519 -2.69 46.09 -0.64
C HIS A 519 -2.38 47.13 -1.74
N LEU A 520 -3.20 47.22 -2.80
CA LEU A 520 -3.03 48.25 -3.83
C LEU A 520 -3.16 49.69 -3.30
N ILE A 521 -4.05 49.96 -2.33
CA ILE A 521 -4.15 51.29 -1.70
C ILE A 521 -2.86 51.65 -0.96
N ALA A 522 -2.21 50.68 -0.30
CA ALA A 522 -0.94 50.90 0.37
C ALA A 522 0.17 51.23 -0.65
N GLU A 523 0.26 50.45 -1.73
CA GLU A 523 1.32 50.59 -2.75
C GLU A 523 1.12 51.80 -3.69
N ASP A 524 -0.09 52.38 -3.77
CA ASP A 524 -0.38 53.54 -4.64
C ASP A 524 0.45 54.78 -4.21
N PRO A 525 1.43 55.23 -5.03
CA PRO A 525 2.29 56.36 -4.68
C PRO A 525 1.62 57.72 -4.94
N HIS A 526 0.48 57.76 -5.64
CA HIS A 526 -0.21 59.01 -6.02
C HIS A 526 -1.26 59.46 -5.01
N ARG A 527 -1.67 58.59 -4.08
CA ARG A 527 -2.57 58.93 -2.98
C ARG A 527 -1.80 59.48 -1.80
N SER A 528 -2.27 60.60 -1.25
CA SER A 528 -1.72 61.14 0.00
C SER A 528 -2.09 60.23 1.19
N ALA A 529 -1.36 60.36 2.30
CA ALA A 529 -1.69 59.67 3.55
C ALA A 529 -3.14 59.93 4.00
N ASP A 530 -3.63 61.15 3.80
CA ASP A 530 -5.01 61.52 4.11
C ASP A 530 -6.03 60.83 3.20
N ASP A 531 -5.72 60.69 1.90
CA ASP A 531 -6.59 60.00 0.94
C ASP A 531 -6.67 58.49 1.26
N LYS A 532 -5.55 57.87 1.63
CA LYS A 532 -5.50 56.45 2.02
C LYS A 532 -6.34 56.19 3.29
N ILE A 533 -6.19 57.02 4.31
CA ILE A 533 -6.96 56.90 5.57
C ILE A 533 -8.45 57.23 5.36
N ALA A 534 -8.76 58.24 4.54
CA ALA A 534 -10.14 58.56 4.18
C ALA A 534 -10.82 57.37 3.48
N TRP A 535 -10.08 56.68 2.59
CA TRP A 535 -10.60 55.50 1.87
C TRP A 535 -10.93 54.35 2.83
N LEU A 536 -10.08 54.12 3.86
CA LEU A 536 -10.28 53.10 4.90
C LEU A 536 -11.48 53.41 5.81
N THR A 537 -11.55 54.63 6.34
CA THR A 537 -12.58 55.04 7.32
C THR A 537 -13.97 55.16 6.69
N ALA A 538 -14.05 55.56 5.40
CA ALA A 538 -15.29 55.54 4.63
C ALA A 538 -15.92 54.14 4.51
N ARG A 539 -15.12 53.09 4.72
CA ARG A 539 -15.52 51.67 4.58
C ARG A 539 -15.55 50.91 5.90
N GLN A 540 -15.32 51.58 7.03
CA GLN A 540 -15.34 51.00 8.38
C GLN A 540 -14.47 49.73 8.51
N THR A 541 -13.22 49.85 8.07
CA THR A 541 -12.32 48.69 7.88
C THR A 541 -11.53 48.29 9.12
N VAL A 542 -11.45 49.16 10.15
CA VAL A 542 -10.55 48.96 11.31
C VAL A 542 -10.82 47.65 12.05
N PHE A 543 -12.10 47.27 12.16
CA PHE A 543 -12.52 46.02 12.79
C PHE A 543 -13.19 45.06 11.81
N LEU A 544 -13.01 45.26 10.50
CA LEU A 544 -13.57 44.37 9.49
C LEU A 544 -12.81 43.03 9.51
N SER A 545 -13.57 41.95 9.68
CA SER A 545 -13.04 40.59 9.73
C SER A 545 -12.33 40.21 8.41
N GLY A 546 -11.13 39.64 8.50
CA GLY A 546 -10.39 39.06 7.39
C GLY A 546 -9.43 40.02 6.67
N VAL A 547 -9.35 41.29 7.05
CA VAL A 547 -8.53 42.31 6.35
C VAL A 547 -7.52 43.04 7.26
N LYS A 548 -7.38 42.56 8.50
CA LYS A 548 -6.73 43.29 9.58
C LYS A 548 -5.27 43.67 9.28
N HIS A 549 -4.49 42.74 8.73
CA HIS A 549 -3.07 42.98 8.42
C HIS A 549 -2.89 44.16 7.46
N GLU A 550 -3.60 44.12 6.33
CA GLU A 550 -3.46 45.16 5.30
C GLU A 550 -3.99 46.53 5.80
N VAL A 551 -5.02 46.55 6.64
CA VAL A 551 -5.52 47.79 7.28
C VAL A 551 -4.48 48.35 8.26
N PHE A 552 -3.92 47.51 9.12
CA PHE A 552 -2.93 47.91 10.12
C PHE A 552 -1.64 48.43 9.48
N ARG A 553 -1.21 47.83 8.36
CA ARG A 553 -0.08 48.30 7.56
C ARG A 553 -0.31 49.71 7.04
N ILE A 554 -1.43 49.95 6.36
CA ILE A 554 -1.77 51.29 5.82
C ILE A 554 -1.85 52.33 6.94
N LEU A 555 -2.47 51.98 8.07
CA LEU A 555 -2.55 52.89 9.21
C LEU A 555 -1.15 53.21 9.78
N ALA A 556 -0.31 52.20 10.00
CA ALA A 556 1.03 52.41 10.55
C ALA A 556 1.93 53.29 9.66
N GLU A 557 1.88 53.09 8.34
CA GLU A 557 2.71 53.84 7.40
C GLU A 557 2.27 55.30 7.22
N ASN A 558 0.98 55.62 7.47
CA ASN A 558 0.40 56.91 7.09
C ASN A 558 -0.03 57.78 8.29
N ILE A 559 -0.32 57.21 9.46
CA ILE A 559 -0.93 57.96 10.58
C ILE A 559 -0.01 59.06 11.16
N ALA A 560 1.31 58.85 11.10
CA ALA A 560 2.32 59.80 11.60
C ALA A 560 2.37 61.12 10.81
N VAL A 561 1.97 61.08 9.54
CA VAL A 561 1.95 62.24 8.63
C VAL A 561 0.53 62.70 8.26
N ALA A 562 -0.49 61.96 8.67
CA ALA A 562 -1.89 62.31 8.45
C ALA A 562 -2.32 63.59 9.16
N GLY A 563 -3.23 64.34 8.54
CA GLY A 563 -3.86 65.53 9.08
C GLY A 563 -4.76 65.23 10.28
N ALA A 564 -5.03 66.27 11.08
CA ALA A 564 -5.84 66.16 12.31
C ALA A 564 -7.26 65.61 12.06
N VAL A 565 -7.86 65.91 10.90
CA VAL A 565 -9.19 65.42 10.52
C VAL A 565 -9.21 63.90 10.38
N GLN A 566 -8.21 63.33 9.70
CA GLN A 566 -8.16 61.88 9.47
C GLN A 566 -7.75 61.10 10.71
N ARG A 567 -6.84 61.64 11.53
CA ARG A 567 -6.56 61.10 12.86
C ARG A 567 -7.82 61.01 13.72
N ALA A 568 -8.62 62.07 13.76
CA ALA A 568 -9.88 62.08 14.50
C ALA A 568 -10.88 61.04 13.97
N ALA A 569 -10.97 60.85 12.64
CA ALA A 569 -11.85 59.86 12.03
C ALA A 569 -11.47 58.41 12.42
N VAL A 570 -10.17 58.08 12.40
CA VAL A 570 -9.67 56.76 12.85
C VAL A 570 -9.99 56.55 14.33
N LEU A 571 -9.74 57.54 15.18
CA LEU A 571 -10.02 57.44 16.62
C LEU A 571 -11.52 57.27 16.90
N ASP A 572 -12.39 57.93 16.15
CA ASP A 572 -13.84 57.78 16.28
C ASP A 572 -14.29 56.36 15.90
N GLU A 573 -13.71 55.76 14.85
CA GLU A 573 -13.98 54.38 14.48
C GLU A 573 -13.50 53.39 15.56
N VAL A 574 -12.30 53.60 16.12
CA VAL A 574 -11.77 52.81 17.23
C VAL A 574 -12.70 52.88 18.45
N ARG A 575 -13.22 54.07 18.78
CA ARG A 575 -14.17 54.25 19.90
C ARG A 575 -15.47 53.48 19.70
N ARG A 576 -15.97 53.35 18.47
CA ARG A 576 -17.17 52.51 18.17
C ARG A 576 -16.91 51.03 18.48
N GLY A 577 -15.73 50.51 18.16
CA GLY A 577 -15.35 49.12 18.43
C GLY A 577 -16.00 48.09 17.50
N PRO A 578 -15.57 46.81 17.57
CA PRO A 578 -16.17 45.71 16.81
C PRO A 578 -17.60 45.38 17.28
N GLN A 579 -18.40 44.80 16.39
CA GLN A 579 -19.72 44.25 16.73
C GLN A 579 -19.65 42.73 16.89
N PHE A 580 -20.27 42.20 17.94
CA PHE A 580 -20.34 40.75 18.21
C PHE A 580 -21.79 40.24 18.14
N PRO A 581 -22.02 38.97 17.73
CA PRO A 581 -23.33 38.33 17.82
C PRO A 581 -23.83 38.22 19.27
N THR A 582 -25.15 38.17 19.46
CA THR A 582 -25.78 37.95 20.77
C THR A 582 -25.48 36.54 21.30
N GLY A 583 -25.01 36.43 22.55
CA GLY A 583 -24.77 35.15 23.24
C GLY A 583 -23.30 34.78 23.46
N VAL A 584 -22.36 35.65 23.09
CA VAL A 584 -20.94 35.51 23.45
C VAL A 584 -20.75 35.95 24.91
N GLU A 585 -20.06 35.15 25.73
CA GLU A 585 -19.69 35.54 27.10
C GLU A 585 -18.60 36.62 27.07
N ASP A 586 -18.57 37.52 28.07
CA ASP A 586 -17.54 38.57 28.20
C ASP A 586 -17.33 39.48 26.97
N VAL A 587 -18.40 39.76 26.20
CA VAL A 587 -18.34 40.61 24.99
C VAL A 587 -17.67 41.97 25.25
N GLU A 588 -17.94 42.61 26.38
CA GLU A 588 -17.35 43.91 26.72
C GLU A 588 -15.82 43.85 26.81
N ARG A 589 -15.29 42.76 27.38
CA ARG A 589 -13.84 42.48 27.44
C ARG A 589 -13.26 42.28 26.05
N HIS A 590 -13.92 41.50 25.19
CA HIS A 590 -13.47 41.26 23.81
C HIS A 590 -13.44 42.55 22.97
N ILE A 591 -14.45 43.43 23.15
CA ILE A 591 -14.49 44.76 22.53
C ILE A 591 -13.32 45.62 23.04
N ALA A 592 -13.14 45.71 24.36
CA ALA A 592 -12.07 46.50 24.97
C ALA A 592 -10.68 46.06 24.52
N TYR A 593 -10.44 44.74 24.46
CA TYR A 593 -9.15 44.20 24.02
C TYR A 593 -8.89 44.42 22.52
N SER A 594 -9.93 44.36 21.69
CA SER A 594 -9.82 44.68 20.26
C SER A 594 -9.43 46.15 20.03
N LYS A 595 -10.04 47.07 20.79
CA LYS A 595 -9.68 48.50 20.77
C LYS A 595 -8.25 48.73 21.23
N PHE A 596 -7.86 48.06 22.32
CA PHE A 596 -6.51 48.13 22.87
C PHE A 596 -5.44 47.76 21.83
N ASN A 597 -5.64 46.66 21.09
CA ASN A 597 -4.68 46.20 20.07
C ASN A 597 -4.48 47.22 18.94
N VAL A 598 -5.56 47.84 18.44
CA VAL A 598 -5.46 48.89 17.40
C VAL A 598 -4.73 50.11 17.95
N LEU A 599 -5.06 50.58 19.16
CA LEU A 599 -4.47 51.78 19.74
C LEU A 599 -2.96 51.63 20.02
N ILE A 600 -2.53 50.47 20.51
CA ILE A 600 -1.10 50.19 20.71
C ILE A 600 -0.36 50.24 19.37
N TRP A 601 -0.93 49.64 18.32
CA TRP A 601 -0.33 49.69 16.98
C TRP A 601 -0.21 51.12 16.44
N LEU A 602 -1.27 51.93 16.57
CA LEU A 602 -1.28 53.32 16.11
C LEU A 602 -0.30 54.22 16.87
N THR A 603 -0.18 54.04 18.18
CA THR A 603 0.72 54.85 19.02
C THR A 603 2.19 54.47 18.86
N ARG A 604 2.50 53.26 18.36
CA ARG A 604 3.86 52.93 17.90
C ARG A 604 4.27 53.74 16.67
N ALA A 605 3.35 53.89 15.71
CA ALA A 605 3.58 54.67 14.50
C ALA A 605 3.54 56.19 14.77
N ALA A 606 2.71 56.65 15.69
CA ALA A 606 2.60 58.06 16.10
C ALA A 606 2.69 58.23 17.64
N PRO A 607 3.91 58.20 18.22
CA PRO A 607 4.10 58.29 19.67
C PRO A 607 3.62 59.60 20.30
N GLU A 608 3.63 60.68 19.52
CA GLU A 608 3.22 62.03 19.92
C GLU A 608 1.68 62.21 19.97
N TRP A 609 0.89 61.17 19.63
CA TRP A 609 -0.56 61.28 19.52
C TRP A 609 -1.27 61.17 20.89
N ALA A 610 -1.38 62.32 21.58
CA ALA A 610 -1.89 62.41 22.94
C ALA A 610 -3.30 61.85 23.14
N GLU A 611 -4.22 62.06 22.19
CA GLU A 611 -5.60 61.58 22.29
C GLU A 611 -5.68 60.04 22.27
N ALA A 612 -4.87 59.37 21.44
CA ALA A 612 -4.81 57.91 21.39
C ALA A 612 -4.16 57.33 22.67
N ALA A 613 -3.13 57.98 23.20
CA ALA A 613 -2.50 57.59 24.46
C ALA A 613 -3.48 57.68 25.66
N ALA A 614 -4.36 58.67 25.67
CA ALA A 614 -5.38 58.82 26.70
C ALA A 614 -6.41 57.67 26.68
N GLU A 615 -6.81 57.18 25.51
CA GLU A 615 -7.71 56.01 25.37
C GLU A 615 -7.05 54.72 25.87
N ILE A 616 -5.76 54.51 25.60
CA ILE A 616 -5.01 53.35 26.12
C ILE A 616 -4.97 53.39 27.65
N ALA A 617 -4.72 54.56 28.23
CA ALA A 617 -4.68 54.73 29.68
C ALA A 617 -6.06 54.43 30.32
N ALA A 618 -7.16 54.84 29.67
CA ALA A 618 -8.51 54.53 30.13
C ALA A 618 -8.78 53.01 30.13
N ILE A 619 -8.44 52.30 29.04
CA ILE A 619 -8.64 50.83 28.96
C ILE A 619 -7.78 50.10 30.01
N ARG A 620 -6.52 50.50 30.21
CA ARG A 620 -5.63 49.88 31.22
C ARG A 620 -6.08 50.14 32.67
N ALA A 621 -6.79 51.23 32.94
CA ALA A 621 -7.32 51.51 34.26
C ALA A 621 -8.43 50.51 34.65
N GLU A 622 -9.20 50.04 33.67
CA GLU A 622 -10.27 49.06 33.85
C GLU A 622 -9.78 47.61 33.73
N TYR A 623 -8.87 47.34 32.79
CA TYR A 623 -8.30 46.02 32.52
C TYR A 623 -6.78 46.01 32.68
N SER A 624 -6.31 46.02 33.93
CA SER A 624 -4.88 46.14 34.26
C SER A 624 -4.00 44.99 33.75
N TYR A 625 -4.60 43.81 33.49
CA TYR A 625 -3.92 42.61 32.99
C TYR A 625 -3.81 42.55 31.46
N PHE A 626 -4.35 43.52 30.71
CA PHE A 626 -4.22 43.54 29.25
C PHE A 626 -2.76 43.72 28.83
N ALA A 627 -2.24 42.70 28.16
CA ALA A 627 -0.91 42.67 27.57
C ALA A 627 -0.98 42.80 26.05
N GLU A 628 0.11 43.27 25.47
CA GLU A 628 0.25 43.36 24.02
C GLU A 628 0.39 41.98 23.37
N ARG A 629 -0.13 41.82 22.16
CA ARG A 629 0.13 40.62 21.33
C ARG A 629 1.46 40.75 20.61
N ASP A 630 2.10 39.62 20.32
CA ASP A 630 3.34 39.58 19.53
C ASP A 630 3.11 40.05 18.08
N GLU A 631 2.00 39.61 17.45
CA GLU A 631 1.59 40.00 16.09
C GLU A 631 0.17 40.61 16.12
N PRO A 632 0.04 41.86 16.61
CA PRO A 632 -1.27 42.48 16.85
C PRO A 632 -2.02 42.85 15.58
N ASP A 633 -1.36 42.90 14.42
CA ASP A 633 -1.89 43.19 13.09
C ASP A 633 -2.48 41.95 12.39
N GLN A 634 -2.16 40.74 12.83
CA GLN A 634 -2.70 39.52 12.24
C GLN A 634 -4.06 39.11 12.86
N ASP A 635 -4.94 38.56 12.03
CA ASP A 635 -6.24 38.01 12.41
C ASP A 635 -6.13 36.60 12.98
N PHE A 636 -5.17 35.85 12.46
CA PHE A 636 -4.75 34.53 12.89
C PHE A 636 -3.26 34.46 12.64
N THR A 637 -2.53 33.83 13.55
CA THR A 637 -1.13 33.50 13.35
C THR A 637 -1.04 31.99 13.21
N THR A 638 -0.27 31.52 12.24
CA THR A 638 0.07 30.11 12.14
C THR A 638 1.30 29.89 13.00
N SER A 639 1.09 29.69 14.31
CA SER A 639 2.20 29.29 15.18
C SER A 639 2.48 27.81 14.95
N THR A 640 3.63 27.50 14.38
CA THR A 640 4.22 26.17 14.54
C THR A 640 4.80 26.11 15.95
N GLY A 641 3.95 25.77 16.91
CA GLY A 641 4.39 25.34 18.22
C GLY A 641 4.56 23.83 18.22
N THR A 642 5.40 23.33 19.12
CA THR A 642 5.30 21.92 19.49
C THR A 642 4.02 21.79 20.32
N TRP A 643 3.07 20.99 19.86
CA TRP A 643 1.94 20.61 20.70
C TRP A 643 2.46 19.56 21.67
N GLY A 644 2.33 19.84 22.97
CA GLY A 644 3.11 19.13 23.98
C GLY A 644 4.61 19.48 23.96
N GLY A 645 5.34 18.99 24.94
CA GLY A 645 6.75 19.25 25.21
C GLY A 645 7.02 20.25 26.34
N VAL A 646 5.99 20.85 26.96
CA VAL A 646 6.13 21.76 28.11
C VAL A 646 5.65 21.06 29.37
N LEU A 647 6.58 20.70 30.26
CA LEU A 647 6.24 19.99 31.50
C LEU A 647 5.50 20.91 32.50
N PRO A 648 4.63 20.35 33.38
CA PRO A 648 3.99 21.12 34.46
C PRO A 648 4.97 21.82 35.40
N MET A 649 6.13 21.21 35.60
CA MET A 649 7.27 21.74 36.34
C MET A 649 8.53 20.98 35.91
N GLU A 650 9.71 21.46 36.30
CA GLU A 650 10.95 20.73 36.03
C GLU A 650 11.02 19.45 36.87
N PRO A 651 11.56 18.33 36.33
CA PRO A 651 11.69 17.08 37.07
C PRO A 651 12.46 17.22 38.39
N GLU A 652 13.50 18.04 38.43
CA GLU A 652 14.29 18.32 39.64
C GLU A 652 13.43 18.93 40.76
N ASP A 653 12.53 19.86 40.42
CA ASP A 653 11.62 20.48 41.39
C ASP A 653 10.61 19.47 41.91
N PHE A 654 10.08 18.61 41.03
CA PHE A 654 9.15 17.56 41.41
C PHE A 654 9.82 16.51 42.32
N ILE A 655 11.04 16.07 42.00
CA ILE A 655 11.84 15.17 42.84
C ILE A 655 12.07 15.81 44.21
N GLY A 656 12.47 17.08 44.26
CA GLY A 656 12.64 17.81 45.51
C GLY A 656 11.36 17.88 46.37
N MET A 657 10.19 17.97 45.75
CA MET A 657 8.90 17.90 46.44
C MET A 657 8.63 16.49 47.01
N VAL A 658 8.91 15.43 46.23
CA VAL A 658 8.76 14.04 46.71
C VAL A 658 9.64 13.79 47.94
N GLU A 659 10.90 14.22 47.90
CA GLU A 659 11.85 14.03 49.00
C GLU A 659 11.49 14.80 50.27
N LYS A 660 10.96 16.02 50.11
CA LYS A 660 10.73 16.94 51.23
C LYS A 660 9.34 16.82 51.83
N ASP A 661 8.32 16.75 50.98
CA ASP A 661 6.91 16.89 51.37
C ASP A 661 6.12 15.58 51.21
N GLY A 662 6.68 14.58 50.52
CA GLY A 662 6.08 13.25 50.31
C GLY A 662 5.48 13.06 48.90
N ALA A 663 5.48 11.81 48.42
CA ALA A 663 5.00 11.47 47.08
C ALA A 663 3.50 11.75 46.87
N ASP A 664 2.69 11.68 47.93
CA ASP A 664 1.25 11.98 47.89
C ASP A 664 0.99 13.47 47.63
N VAL A 665 1.75 14.34 48.28
CA VAL A 665 1.66 15.80 48.12
C VAL A 665 2.12 16.22 46.72
N ALA A 666 3.25 15.67 46.26
CA ALA A 666 3.77 15.94 44.91
C ALA A 666 2.77 15.49 43.83
N LEU A 667 2.24 14.27 43.94
CA LEU A 667 1.24 13.74 43.01
C LEU A 667 -0.03 14.61 42.96
N THR A 668 -0.53 15.05 44.12
CA THR A 668 -1.71 15.92 44.21
C THR A 668 -1.48 17.28 43.52
N SER A 669 -0.26 17.82 43.58
CA SER A 669 0.06 19.12 42.98
C SER A 669 -0.07 19.12 41.45
N VAL A 670 0.31 18.02 40.79
CA VAL A 670 0.20 17.85 39.33
C VAL A 670 -1.24 17.52 38.93
N LEU A 671 -1.94 16.73 39.73
CA LEU A 671 -3.34 16.34 39.47
C LEU A 671 -4.35 17.47 39.71
N ALA A 672 -4.01 18.47 40.53
CA ALA A 672 -4.88 19.61 40.81
C ALA A 672 -4.98 20.63 39.66
N ARG A 673 -4.10 20.52 38.65
CA ARG A 673 -4.10 21.40 37.47
C ARG A 673 -5.22 21.00 36.49
N ASP A 674 -5.84 21.99 35.87
CA ASP A 674 -6.80 21.77 34.79
C ASP A 674 -6.06 21.61 33.45
N TYR A 675 -6.20 20.43 32.82
CA TYR A 675 -5.61 20.09 31.53
C TYR A 675 -6.65 20.15 30.38
N SER A 676 -7.86 20.63 30.65
CA SER A 676 -8.95 20.68 29.66
C SER A 676 -8.85 21.89 28.71
N GLU A 677 -8.15 22.95 29.11
CA GLU A 677 -7.91 24.13 28.27
C GLU A 677 -6.75 23.88 27.28
N ARG A 678 -6.97 24.18 25.99
CA ARG A 678 -6.00 23.92 24.91
C ARG A 678 -5.23 25.19 24.54
N ASN A 679 -4.13 25.47 25.24
CA ASN A 679 -3.22 26.58 24.94
C ASN A 679 -1.87 26.08 24.38
N PHE A 680 -1.34 26.75 23.36
CA PHE A 680 0.03 26.52 22.90
C PHE A 680 1.01 26.97 24.00
N ASN A 681 2.00 26.14 24.31
CA ASN A 681 3.00 26.34 25.37
C ASN A 681 2.50 26.15 26.83
N GLU A 682 1.31 25.60 27.05
CA GLU A 682 0.91 25.11 28.37
C GLU A 682 1.06 23.58 28.47
N PRO A 683 1.29 23.03 29.67
CA PRO A 683 1.38 21.60 29.86
C PRO A 683 0.05 20.92 29.58
N THR A 684 0.06 19.93 28.72
CA THR A 684 -1.04 18.99 28.47
C THR A 684 -1.04 17.87 29.50
N TRP A 685 -2.10 17.04 29.50
CA TRP A 685 -2.08 15.82 30.29
C TRP A 685 -0.96 14.88 29.85
N ASP A 686 -0.67 14.80 28.54
CA ASP A 686 0.46 14.03 28.01
C ASP A 686 1.81 14.59 28.50
N ASP A 687 1.92 15.90 28.74
CA ASP A 687 3.11 16.51 29.36
C ASP A 687 3.24 16.18 30.85
N ALA A 688 2.11 16.08 31.56
CA ALA A 688 2.11 15.61 32.95
C ALA A 688 2.51 14.14 33.04
N LEU A 689 2.05 13.31 32.10
CA LEU A 689 2.47 11.94 31.93
C LEU A 689 3.98 11.85 31.64
N ASN A 690 4.50 12.68 30.72
CA ASN A 690 5.93 12.80 30.42
C ASN A 690 6.76 13.23 31.65
N LEU A 691 6.24 14.10 32.51
CA LEU A 691 6.90 14.46 33.77
C LEU A 691 7.15 13.23 34.64
N PHE A 692 6.16 12.34 34.83
CA PHE A 692 6.34 11.12 35.62
C PHE A 692 7.40 10.19 35.01
N SER A 693 7.41 10.06 33.68
CA SER A 693 8.44 9.29 32.97
C SER A 693 9.84 9.88 33.19
N ARG A 694 10.01 11.20 33.07
CA ARG A 694 11.31 11.87 33.32
C ARG A 694 11.76 11.75 34.77
N VAL A 695 10.85 11.91 35.73
CA VAL A 695 11.13 11.73 37.16
C VAL A 695 11.62 10.32 37.44
N ALA A 696 10.92 9.29 36.93
CA ALA A 696 11.36 7.90 37.06
C ALA A 696 12.72 7.63 36.38
N ARG A 697 13.02 8.35 35.29
CA ARG A 697 14.31 8.28 34.58
C ARG A 697 15.46 8.87 35.39
N GLU A 698 15.24 10.04 35.99
CA GLU A 698 16.26 10.83 36.70
C GLU A 698 16.46 10.36 38.14
N ASP A 699 15.38 10.00 38.84
CA ASP A 699 15.42 9.39 40.16
C ASP A 699 14.43 8.22 40.30
N ALA A 700 14.96 7.01 40.15
CA ALA A 700 14.18 5.78 40.24
C ALA A 700 13.52 5.58 41.62
N ALA A 701 14.13 6.12 42.70
CA ALA A 701 13.61 5.99 44.05
C ALA A 701 12.31 6.79 44.25
N SER A 702 12.25 8.03 43.76
CA SER A 702 11.03 8.83 43.74
C SER A 702 9.93 8.18 42.92
N GLY A 703 10.28 7.61 41.76
CA GLY A 703 9.33 6.82 40.96
C GLY A 703 8.68 5.67 41.76
N LEU A 704 9.46 4.98 42.60
CA LEU A 704 8.94 3.86 43.41
C LEU A 704 7.97 4.34 44.48
N GLN A 705 8.31 5.46 45.14
CA GLN A 705 7.43 6.08 46.12
C GLN A 705 6.11 6.53 45.48
N ILE A 706 6.14 7.07 44.26
CA ILE A 706 4.92 7.45 43.53
C ILE A 706 4.08 6.22 43.20
N LEU A 707 4.70 5.14 42.71
CA LEU A 707 4.01 3.89 42.37
C LEU A 707 3.19 3.36 43.56
N GLU A 708 3.73 3.45 44.79
CA GLU A 708 3.06 3.03 46.01
C GLU A 708 1.81 3.87 46.34
N GLN A 709 1.78 5.16 45.96
CA GLN A 709 0.66 6.07 46.23
C GLN A 709 -0.48 6.01 45.19
N LEU A 710 -0.26 5.36 44.04
CA LEU A 710 -1.25 5.32 42.95
C LEU A 710 -2.55 4.56 43.29
N GLN A 711 -2.57 3.78 44.38
CA GLN A 711 -3.76 3.04 44.81
C GLN A 711 -4.94 3.95 45.21
N SER A 712 -4.68 5.23 45.41
CA SER A 712 -5.67 6.24 45.80
C SER A 712 -6.41 6.92 44.64
N LEU A 713 -6.01 6.63 43.38
CA LEU A 713 -6.55 7.25 42.16
C LEU A 713 -7.59 6.36 41.47
N ASP A 714 -8.29 6.93 40.48
CA ASP A 714 -9.13 6.15 39.57
C ASP A 714 -8.31 5.20 38.69
N GLU A 715 -8.92 4.08 38.26
CA GLU A 715 -8.23 3.00 37.54
C GLU A 715 -7.57 3.45 36.23
N GLU A 716 -8.17 4.43 35.53
CA GLU A 716 -7.65 4.96 34.26
C GLU A 716 -6.36 5.76 34.48
N LYS A 717 -6.37 6.74 35.38
CA LYS A 717 -5.17 7.51 35.73
C LYS A 717 -4.10 6.66 36.39
N GLN A 718 -4.51 5.69 37.21
CA GLN A 718 -3.60 4.73 37.81
C GLN A 718 -2.82 3.96 36.73
N GLY A 719 -3.50 3.49 35.68
CA GLY A 719 -2.89 2.80 34.56
C GLY A 719 -1.95 3.70 33.75
N GLN A 720 -2.38 4.91 33.42
CA GLN A 720 -1.60 5.89 32.64
C GLN A 720 -0.29 6.26 33.36
N ILE A 721 -0.37 6.70 34.63
CA ILE A 721 0.82 7.12 35.39
C ILE A 721 1.75 5.93 35.63
N ARG A 722 1.19 4.74 35.93
CA ARG A 722 2.00 3.52 36.08
C ARG A 722 2.80 3.23 34.81
N ASN A 723 2.16 3.25 33.64
CA ASN A 723 2.85 3.00 32.38
C ASN A 723 4.00 3.98 32.15
N GLU A 724 3.80 5.26 32.43
CA GLU A 724 4.85 6.28 32.28
C GLU A 724 6.02 6.09 33.25
N LEU A 725 5.75 5.73 34.52
CA LEU A 725 6.81 5.42 35.48
C LEU A 725 7.66 4.24 35.00
N VAL A 726 7.01 3.18 34.51
CA VAL A 726 7.72 1.99 33.99
C VAL A 726 8.52 2.32 32.74
N SER A 727 7.97 3.10 31.81
CA SER A 727 8.67 3.59 30.62
C SER A 727 9.88 4.47 30.99
N GLY A 728 9.74 5.36 31.98
CA GLY A 728 10.85 6.17 32.49
C GLY A 728 11.99 5.33 33.08
N TRP A 729 11.63 4.31 33.86
CA TRP A 729 12.60 3.35 34.39
C TRP A 729 13.31 2.54 33.31
N ALA A 730 12.74 2.37 32.11
CA ALA A 730 13.42 1.69 31.02
C ALA A 730 14.74 2.40 30.64
N GLU A 731 14.76 3.73 30.68
CA GLU A 731 15.92 4.55 30.34
C GLU A 731 16.79 4.94 31.56
N ALA A 732 16.28 4.75 32.79
CA ALA A 732 16.96 5.16 34.01
C ALA A 732 18.27 4.40 34.25
N VAL A 733 19.34 5.09 34.62
CA VAL A 733 20.63 4.47 34.99
C VAL A 733 20.58 4.10 36.48
N MET A 734 20.39 2.81 36.77
CA MET A 734 20.25 2.30 38.13
C MET A 734 21.45 1.46 38.58
N ASP A 735 21.80 1.53 39.86
CA ASP A 735 22.67 0.53 40.48
C ASP A 735 21.94 -0.83 40.64
N GLU A 736 22.69 -1.87 41.01
CA GLU A 736 22.15 -3.24 41.12
C GLU A 736 21.04 -3.35 42.19
N ALA A 737 21.15 -2.60 43.30
CA ALA A 737 20.18 -2.67 44.39
C ALA A 737 18.84 -2.00 44.02
N MET A 738 18.90 -0.82 43.38
CA MET A 738 17.73 -0.08 42.92
C MET A 738 17.01 -0.84 41.80
N ARG A 739 17.77 -1.38 40.84
CA ARG A 739 17.20 -2.17 39.74
C ARG A 739 16.44 -3.38 40.26
N VAL A 740 16.98 -4.08 41.26
CA VAL A 740 16.30 -5.21 41.93
C VAL A 740 15.03 -4.75 42.66
N SER A 741 15.05 -3.61 43.33
CA SER A 741 13.86 -3.05 43.98
C SER A 741 12.74 -2.75 42.99
N VAL A 742 13.07 -2.12 41.84
CA VAL A 742 12.11 -1.86 40.76
C VAL A 742 11.55 -3.16 40.18
N MET A 743 12.40 -4.15 39.89
CA MET A 743 11.93 -5.44 39.37
C MET A 743 11.00 -6.17 40.34
N ASN A 744 11.25 -6.10 41.65
CA ASN A 744 10.34 -6.68 42.64
C ASN A 744 8.97 -5.99 42.63
N ALA A 745 8.92 -4.66 42.45
CA ALA A 745 7.66 -3.93 42.31
C ALA A 745 6.90 -4.35 41.04
N LEU A 746 7.61 -4.50 39.90
CA LEU A 746 7.02 -4.89 38.62
C LEU A 746 6.56 -6.36 38.55
N SER A 747 7.05 -7.21 39.46
CA SER A 747 6.69 -8.64 39.51
C SER A 747 5.25 -8.90 40.00
N HIS A 748 4.50 -7.85 40.37
CA HIS A 748 3.10 -7.99 40.75
C HIS A 748 2.19 -8.31 39.54
N ASP A 749 1.35 -9.33 39.69
CA ASP A 749 0.40 -9.80 38.66
C ASP A 749 -0.44 -8.70 37.99
N SER A 750 -0.89 -7.71 38.76
CA SER A 750 -1.72 -6.60 38.24
C SER A 750 -0.94 -5.66 37.31
N ILE A 751 0.39 -5.56 37.48
CA ILE A 751 1.27 -4.77 36.62
C ILE A 751 1.60 -5.56 35.36
N LEU A 752 1.93 -6.85 35.51
CA LEU A 752 2.22 -7.73 34.36
C LEU A 752 1.01 -7.88 33.41
N ALA A 753 -0.22 -7.85 33.94
CA ALA A 753 -1.43 -7.89 33.13
C ALA A 753 -1.80 -6.52 32.52
N GLY A 754 -1.66 -5.43 33.29
CA GLY A 754 -2.15 -4.09 32.91
C GLY A 754 -1.14 -3.18 32.19
N SER A 755 0.16 -3.50 32.23
CA SER A 755 1.26 -2.65 31.73
C SER A 755 2.23 -3.42 30.83
N ARG A 756 1.73 -4.39 30.06
CA ARG A 756 2.54 -5.37 29.28
C ARG A 756 3.65 -4.72 28.46
N ARG A 757 3.30 -3.70 27.68
CA ARG A 757 4.25 -2.98 26.82
C ARG A 757 5.29 -2.22 27.63
N ALA A 758 4.87 -1.43 28.62
CA ALA A 758 5.80 -0.67 29.45
C ALA A 758 6.80 -1.60 30.17
N VAL A 759 6.36 -2.76 30.66
CA VAL A 759 7.26 -3.77 31.27
C VAL A 759 8.21 -4.36 30.23
N ALA A 760 7.76 -4.65 29.00
CA ALA A 760 8.65 -5.10 27.92
C ALA A 760 9.71 -4.05 27.55
N GLN A 761 9.32 -2.76 27.50
CA GLN A 761 10.25 -1.64 27.31
C GLN A 761 11.26 -1.55 28.44
N PHE A 762 10.81 -1.66 29.70
CA PHE A 762 11.68 -1.69 30.87
C PHE A 762 12.73 -2.81 30.77
N LEU A 763 12.30 -4.03 30.46
CA LEU A 763 13.20 -5.17 30.28
C LEU A 763 14.27 -4.86 29.21
N LEU A 764 13.84 -4.41 28.02
CA LEU A 764 14.73 -4.09 26.90
C LEU A 764 15.69 -2.93 27.20
N GLY A 765 15.21 -1.86 27.81
CA GLY A 765 16.02 -0.69 28.16
C GLY A 765 17.09 -1.04 29.21
N GLN A 766 16.69 -1.76 30.25
CA GLN A 766 17.58 -2.13 31.35
C GLN A 766 18.63 -3.16 30.94
N ILE A 767 18.28 -4.15 30.09
CA ILE A 767 19.28 -5.12 29.63
C ILE A 767 20.35 -4.46 28.74
N ARG A 768 19.96 -3.47 27.91
CA ARG A 768 20.91 -2.72 27.06
C ARG A 768 21.96 -1.98 27.88
N GLN A 769 21.61 -1.47 29.06
CA GLN A 769 22.57 -0.80 29.94
C GLN A 769 23.62 -1.74 30.53
N ILE A 770 23.29 -3.02 30.66
CA ILE A 770 24.17 -4.04 31.23
C ILE A 770 24.67 -5.02 30.16
N VAL A 771 24.57 -4.66 28.87
CA VAL A 771 24.89 -5.53 27.72
C VAL A 771 26.37 -5.97 27.66
N ASP A 772 27.27 -5.22 28.28
CA ASP A 772 28.70 -5.58 28.36
C ASP A 772 29.06 -6.26 29.69
N SER A 773 28.09 -6.46 30.59
CA SER A 773 28.29 -7.15 31.87
C SER A 773 28.10 -8.66 31.77
N GLY A 774 28.88 -9.42 32.55
CA GLY A 774 28.73 -10.87 32.70
C GLY A 774 27.53 -11.27 33.58
N ALA A 775 27.54 -12.47 34.16
CA ALA A 775 26.48 -12.92 35.06
C ALA A 775 26.33 -11.96 36.26
N SER A 776 25.09 -11.51 36.54
CA SER A 776 24.76 -10.59 37.63
C SER A 776 23.37 -10.91 38.18
N THR A 777 23.09 -10.49 39.43
CA THR A 777 21.77 -10.67 40.05
C THR A 777 20.70 -9.95 39.23
N SER A 778 21.05 -8.78 38.68
CA SER A 778 20.18 -8.01 37.81
C SER A 778 19.78 -8.78 36.54
N ALA A 779 20.73 -9.41 35.86
CA ALA A 779 20.44 -10.17 34.64
C ALA A 779 19.54 -11.39 34.93
N ASP A 780 19.79 -12.13 36.02
CA ASP A 780 18.96 -13.29 36.40
C ASP A 780 17.52 -12.87 36.76
N ARG A 781 17.37 -11.71 37.42
CA ARG A 781 16.07 -11.15 37.77
C ARG A 781 15.31 -10.62 36.56
N LEU A 782 15.98 -9.94 35.62
CA LEU A 782 15.38 -9.52 34.34
C LEU A 782 14.87 -10.74 33.56
N ARG A 783 15.65 -11.82 33.52
CA ARG A 783 15.24 -13.08 32.87
C ARG A 783 14.01 -13.70 33.54
N THR A 784 13.93 -13.63 34.86
CA THR A 784 12.76 -14.12 35.60
C THR A 784 11.53 -13.29 35.27
N LEU A 785 11.63 -11.96 35.35
CA LEU A 785 10.53 -11.04 35.03
C LEU A 785 10.05 -11.18 33.57
N ALA A 786 10.97 -11.39 32.62
CA ALA A 786 10.63 -11.64 31.21
C ALA A 786 9.85 -12.95 31.02
N ARG A 787 10.19 -14.01 31.75
CA ARG A 787 9.44 -15.28 31.74
C ARG A 787 8.08 -15.12 32.40
N ASP A 788 7.99 -14.40 33.51
CA ASP A 788 6.74 -14.16 34.22
C ASP A 788 5.77 -13.34 33.34
N LEU A 789 6.28 -12.32 32.63
CA LEU A 789 5.50 -11.56 31.65
C LEU A 789 4.96 -12.47 30.52
N LEU A 790 5.78 -13.37 29.99
CA LEU A 790 5.38 -14.28 28.91
C LEU A 790 4.36 -15.34 29.39
N ALA A 791 4.54 -15.87 30.61
CA ALA A 791 3.67 -16.88 31.20
C ALA A 791 2.31 -16.30 31.62
N LYS A 792 2.28 -15.07 32.16
CA LYS A 792 1.03 -14.45 32.62
C LYS A 792 0.03 -14.16 31.51
N ASN A 793 0.52 -14.03 30.28
CA ASN A 793 -0.27 -13.70 29.09
C ASN A 793 -0.50 -14.95 28.21
N GLU A 794 -0.71 -16.12 28.81
CA GLU A 794 -0.92 -17.40 28.11
C GLU A 794 -2.32 -17.56 27.50
N ASP A 795 -3.36 -16.98 28.11
CA ASP A 795 -4.77 -17.27 27.78
C ASP A 795 -5.55 -16.09 27.17
N ASP A 796 -4.95 -14.90 27.02
CA ASP A 796 -5.64 -13.70 26.53
C ASP A 796 -5.60 -13.60 24.99
N GLU A 797 -6.74 -13.30 24.36
CA GLU A 797 -6.78 -12.81 22.97
C GLU A 797 -6.00 -11.49 22.91
N VAL A 798 -4.84 -11.52 22.26
CA VAL A 798 -3.97 -10.35 22.15
C VAL A 798 -4.54 -9.44 21.06
N GLU A 799 -5.10 -8.29 21.47
CA GLU A 799 -5.40 -7.19 20.55
C GLU A 799 -4.08 -6.57 20.08
N LEU A 800 -3.59 -7.02 18.93
CA LEU A 800 -2.54 -6.33 18.20
C LEU A 800 -3.13 -5.09 17.51
N PRO A 801 -2.37 -3.99 17.39
CA PRO A 801 -2.81 -2.80 16.67
C PRO A 801 -3.33 -3.13 15.26
N VAL A 802 -4.59 -2.76 14.97
CA VAL A 802 -5.23 -3.02 13.68
C VAL A 802 -4.60 -2.14 12.60
N GLY A 803 -4.31 -2.72 11.44
CA GLY A 803 -3.72 -2.01 10.30
C GLY A 803 -2.19 -1.89 10.33
N TYR A 804 -1.53 -2.47 11.33
CA TYR A 804 -0.06 -2.55 11.38
C TYR A 804 0.41 -3.81 10.67
N ASP A 805 1.43 -3.69 9.82
CA ASP A 805 2.09 -4.84 9.21
C ASP A 805 3.11 -5.48 10.19
N GLY A 806 3.67 -6.64 9.81
CA GLY A 806 4.59 -7.40 10.65
C GLY A 806 5.76 -6.57 11.25
N PRO A 807 6.52 -5.80 10.44
CA PRO A 807 7.57 -4.92 10.95
C PRO A 807 7.08 -3.83 11.91
N MET A 808 5.93 -3.21 11.64
CA MET A 808 5.36 -2.21 12.55
C MET A 808 4.93 -2.83 13.87
N LEU A 809 4.37 -4.03 13.84
CA LEU A 809 4.05 -4.80 15.04
C LEU A 809 5.30 -5.16 15.83
N ALA A 810 6.37 -5.62 15.17
CA ALA A 810 7.65 -5.93 15.81
C ALA A 810 8.24 -4.75 16.60
N LEU A 811 8.06 -3.52 16.12
CA LEU A 811 8.59 -2.31 16.76
C LEU A 811 7.65 -1.71 17.82
N ASN A 812 6.33 -1.91 17.67
CA ASN A 812 5.33 -1.16 18.43
C ASN A 812 4.42 -2.01 19.31
N SER A 813 4.83 -3.24 19.62
CA SER A 813 4.05 -4.15 20.46
C SER A 813 4.91 -4.77 21.57
N TRP A 814 4.26 -5.12 22.68
CA TRP A 814 4.93 -5.78 23.80
C TRP A 814 5.60 -7.12 23.41
N PRO A 815 5.04 -7.98 22.53
CA PRO A 815 5.72 -9.20 22.11
C PRO A 815 6.98 -8.90 21.29
N GLY A 816 6.94 -7.85 20.45
CA GLY A 816 8.09 -7.40 19.66
C GLY A 816 9.22 -6.86 20.55
N GLU A 817 8.91 -6.00 21.51
CA GLU A 817 9.88 -5.46 22.47
C GLU A 817 10.46 -6.55 23.38
N LEU A 818 9.63 -7.50 23.85
CA LEU A 818 10.09 -8.65 24.62
C LEU A 818 10.99 -9.58 23.81
N THR A 819 10.70 -9.75 22.51
CA THR A 819 11.58 -10.48 21.60
C THR A 819 12.94 -9.80 21.50
N MET A 820 12.97 -8.48 21.32
CA MET A 820 14.22 -7.71 21.28
C MET A 820 15.00 -7.79 22.61
N TYR A 821 14.31 -7.90 23.75
CA TYR A 821 14.95 -8.15 25.04
C TYR A 821 15.72 -9.47 25.03
N TRP A 822 15.07 -10.57 24.61
CA TRP A 822 15.73 -11.89 24.55
C TRP A 822 16.92 -11.89 23.59
N LEU A 823 16.80 -11.25 22.43
CA LEU A 823 17.92 -11.10 21.49
C LEU A 823 19.08 -10.31 22.08
N THR A 824 18.79 -9.28 22.88
CA THR A 824 19.82 -8.49 23.58
C THR A 824 20.47 -9.26 24.73
N GLU A 825 19.71 -10.08 25.46
CA GLU A 825 20.25 -10.97 26.51
C GLU A 825 21.21 -12.02 25.92
N ILE A 826 20.88 -12.56 24.75
CA ILE A 826 21.76 -13.47 24.01
C ILE A 826 23.06 -12.74 23.61
N ASP A 827 22.96 -11.53 23.04
CA ASP A 827 24.13 -10.71 22.67
C ASP A 827 25.02 -10.44 23.89
N ARG A 828 24.44 -10.07 25.03
CA ARG A 828 25.16 -9.84 26.29
C ARG A 828 25.95 -11.07 26.74
N ARG A 829 25.30 -12.24 26.79
CA ARG A 829 26.00 -13.48 27.18
C ARG A 829 27.08 -13.86 26.18
N TRP A 830 26.82 -13.68 24.89
CA TRP A 830 27.78 -14.00 23.85
C TRP A 830 29.03 -13.10 23.90
N ARG A 831 28.86 -11.80 24.19
CA ARG A 831 29.98 -10.87 24.41
C ARG A 831 30.80 -11.20 25.66
N SER A 832 30.13 -11.60 26.75
CA SER A 832 30.79 -11.84 28.03
C SER A 832 31.52 -13.18 28.13
N ASP A 833 31.15 -14.18 27.32
CA ASP A 833 31.83 -15.49 27.27
C ASP A 833 31.94 -16.02 25.83
N ARG A 834 32.72 -15.31 25.00
CA ARG A 834 32.87 -15.66 23.58
C ARG A 834 33.65 -16.96 23.35
N ASP A 835 34.69 -17.20 24.15
CA ASP A 835 35.55 -18.39 23.99
C ASP A 835 34.88 -19.67 24.54
N GLY A 836 33.97 -19.55 25.49
CA GLY A 836 33.17 -20.62 26.07
C GLY A 836 31.76 -20.78 25.47
N TRP A 837 31.41 -20.01 24.43
CA TRP A 837 30.07 -19.98 23.86
C TRP A 837 29.68 -21.32 23.21
N VAL A 838 28.57 -21.91 23.68
CA VAL A 838 28.04 -23.20 23.20
C VAL A 838 26.70 -23.09 22.47
N GLY A 839 26.21 -21.87 22.23
CA GLY A 839 24.88 -21.60 21.69
C GLY A 839 23.87 -21.14 22.75
N LEU A 840 22.61 -21.07 22.33
CA LEU A 840 21.50 -20.64 23.18
C LEU A 840 21.28 -21.62 24.32
N ASN A 841 20.96 -21.11 25.52
CA ASN A 841 20.57 -21.97 26.64
C ASN A 841 19.09 -22.40 26.53
N GLY A 842 18.65 -23.26 27.45
CA GLY A 842 17.27 -23.73 27.50
C GLY A 842 16.24 -22.62 27.69
N ASP A 843 16.50 -21.64 28.56
CA ASP A 843 15.59 -20.52 28.80
C ASP A 843 15.39 -19.67 27.53
N GLU A 844 16.48 -19.32 26.85
CA GLU A 844 16.50 -18.52 25.62
C GLU A 844 15.79 -19.24 24.47
N SER A 845 16.14 -20.51 24.26
CA SER A 845 15.54 -21.32 23.19
C SER A 845 14.04 -21.50 23.44
N THR A 846 13.63 -21.82 24.67
CA THR A 846 12.21 -21.97 25.02
C THR A 846 11.45 -20.66 24.86
N ALA A 847 12.02 -19.52 25.27
CA ALA A 847 11.36 -18.23 25.12
C ALA A 847 11.15 -17.85 23.64
N LEU A 848 12.19 -17.95 22.82
CA LEU A 848 12.09 -17.64 21.38
C LEU A 848 11.13 -18.60 20.65
N ILE A 849 11.18 -19.90 20.94
CA ILE A 849 10.24 -20.88 20.35
C ILE A 849 8.80 -20.56 20.77
N THR A 850 8.58 -20.22 22.04
CA THR A 850 7.24 -19.86 22.54
C THR A 850 6.71 -18.60 21.84
N LEU A 851 7.57 -17.59 21.66
CA LEU A 851 7.22 -16.36 20.95
C LEU A 851 6.91 -16.63 19.46
N LEU A 852 7.59 -17.59 18.82
CA LEU A 852 7.39 -17.95 17.41
C LEU A 852 6.16 -18.83 17.16
N THR A 853 5.86 -19.76 18.08
CA THR A 853 4.83 -20.79 17.88
C THR A 853 3.42 -20.34 18.27
N ARG A 854 3.30 -19.30 19.10
CA ARG A 854 1.99 -18.74 19.48
C ARG A 854 1.39 -17.92 18.33
N ALA A 855 0.28 -18.39 17.76
CA ALA A 855 -0.35 -17.79 16.58
C ALA A 855 -0.67 -16.29 16.75
N ASN A 856 -1.18 -15.87 17.91
CA ASN A 856 -1.51 -14.49 18.26
C ASN A 856 -0.28 -13.58 18.49
N LEU A 857 0.92 -14.13 18.68
CA LEU A 857 2.17 -13.37 18.87
C LEU A 857 3.06 -13.37 17.63
N SER A 858 3.03 -14.47 16.86
CA SER A 858 3.91 -14.74 15.71
C SER A 858 3.94 -13.60 14.68
N ALA A 859 2.81 -12.90 14.48
CA ALA A 859 2.72 -11.76 13.59
C ALA A 859 3.65 -10.59 13.96
N ALA A 860 3.96 -10.42 15.25
CA ALA A 860 4.88 -9.39 15.75
C ALA A 860 6.30 -9.95 16.00
N THR A 861 6.39 -11.18 16.51
CA THR A 861 7.66 -11.76 16.98
C THR A 861 8.48 -12.36 15.83
N ALA A 862 7.86 -13.00 14.84
CA ALA A 862 8.58 -13.61 13.71
C ALA A 862 9.32 -12.55 12.87
N PRO A 863 8.71 -11.39 12.52
CA PRO A 863 9.44 -10.31 11.84
C PRO A 863 10.59 -9.73 12.69
N ALA A 864 10.40 -9.59 14.01
CA ALA A 864 11.47 -9.11 14.91
C ALA A 864 12.68 -10.04 14.93
N ILE A 865 12.45 -11.36 15.01
CA ILE A 865 13.49 -12.40 14.99
C ILE A 865 14.17 -12.45 13.60
N ALA A 866 13.38 -12.42 12.53
CA ALA A 866 13.89 -12.43 11.16
C ALA A 866 14.80 -11.23 10.84
N GLY A 867 14.47 -10.04 11.37
CA GLY A 867 15.32 -8.85 11.24
C GLY A 867 16.71 -9.02 11.87
N GLN A 868 16.88 -9.97 12.81
CA GLN A 868 18.15 -10.30 13.46
C GLN A 868 18.72 -11.65 13.01
N LEU A 869 18.27 -12.19 11.87
CA LEU A 869 18.67 -13.50 11.37
C LEU A 869 20.18 -13.69 11.30
N PHE A 870 20.93 -12.71 10.77
CA PHE A 870 22.39 -12.82 10.63
C PHE A 870 23.11 -12.92 11.98
N PHE A 871 22.62 -12.21 13.00
CA PHE A 871 23.14 -12.27 14.36
C PHE A 871 22.86 -13.64 14.99
N LEU A 872 21.59 -14.08 14.94
CA LEU A 872 21.17 -15.36 15.51
C LEU A 872 21.91 -16.53 14.87
N PHE A 873 22.06 -16.53 13.55
CA PHE A 873 22.79 -17.59 12.85
C PHE A 873 24.26 -17.68 13.30
N ALA A 874 24.87 -16.55 13.59
CA ALA A 874 26.24 -16.50 14.08
C ALA A 874 26.34 -16.90 15.57
N ALA A 875 25.29 -16.64 16.36
CA ALA A 875 25.20 -17.04 17.77
C ALA A 875 24.92 -18.55 17.91
N ASP A 876 23.94 -19.07 17.19
CA ASP A 876 23.53 -20.47 17.23
C ASP A 876 22.96 -20.89 15.86
N GLU A 877 23.84 -21.49 15.06
CA GLU A 877 23.53 -21.95 13.71
C GLU A 877 22.46 -23.04 13.71
N VAL A 878 22.51 -23.98 14.65
CA VAL A 878 21.58 -25.13 14.70
C VAL A 878 20.18 -24.63 15.04
N PHE A 879 20.05 -23.83 16.10
CA PHE A 879 18.76 -23.25 16.48
C PHE A 879 18.16 -22.43 15.34
N THR A 880 18.96 -21.58 14.70
CA THR A 880 18.49 -20.67 13.65
C THR A 880 18.05 -21.43 12.40
N THR A 881 18.78 -22.48 12.03
CA THR A 881 18.45 -23.34 10.89
C THR A 881 17.15 -24.09 11.13
N ASP A 882 16.93 -24.59 12.34
CA ASP A 882 15.77 -25.42 12.66
C ASP A 882 14.49 -24.62 12.94
N ASN A 883 14.61 -23.37 13.45
CA ASN A 883 13.45 -22.61 13.97
C ASN A 883 13.21 -21.26 13.29
N VAL A 884 14.23 -20.62 12.68
CA VAL A 884 14.11 -19.25 12.15
C VAL A 884 14.09 -19.23 10.62
N ILE A 885 15.01 -19.94 9.97
CA ILE A 885 15.04 -20.01 8.49
C ILE A 885 13.73 -20.55 7.89
N PRO A 886 13.04 -21.55 8.48
CA PRO A 886 11.75 -22.03 7.98
C PRO A 886 10.63 -20.96 7.96
N LEU A 887 10.76 -19.89 8.74
CA LEU A 887 9.79 -18.78 8.73
C LEU A 887 9.73 -18.05 7.38
N PHE A 888 10.80 -18.14 6.58
CA PHE A 888 10.90 -17.53 5.25
C PHE A 888 10.23 -18.37 4.15
N THR A 889 9.79 -19.59 4.43
CA THR A 889 9.15 -20.49 3.45
C THR A 889 7.70 -20.82 3.81
N ASP A 890 7.44 -21.32 5.03
CA ASP A 890 6.17 -21.98 5.39
C ASP A 890 5.53 -21.38 6.65
N SER A 891 5.35 -20.06 6.66
CA SER A 891 4.72 -19.34 7.78
C SER A 891 3.57 -18.44 7.31
N THR A 892 2.50 -18.34 8.12
CA THR A 892 1.45 -17.32 7.92
C THR A 892 2.00 -15.89 8.04
N ALA A 893 3.15 -15.71 8.70
CA ALA A 893 3.87 -14.45 8.84
C ALA A 893 4.99 -14.26 7.80
N MET A 894 5.13 -15.17 6.81
CA MET A 894 6.26 -15.18 5.85
C MET A 894 6.48 -13.83 5.15
N VAL A 895 5.40 -13.19 4.71
CA VAL A 895 5.49 -11.86 4.06
C VAL A 895 6.04 -10.82 5.04
N GLY A 896 5.52 -10.76 6.26
CA GLY A 896 6.01 -9.85 7.31
C GLY A 896 7.48 -10.11 7.68
N VAL A 897 7.90 -11.37 7.66
CA VAL A 897 9.28 -11.83 7.88
C VAL A 897 10.22 -11.32 6.79
N TRP A 898 9.84 -11.48 5.50
CA TRP A 898 10.60 -10.93 4.38
C TRP A 898 10.65 -9.41 4.42
N LYS A 899 9.52 -8.74 4.70
CA LYS A 899 9.46 -7.28 4.84
C LYS A 899 10.47 -6.78 5.90
N ALA A 900 10.51 -7.40 7.08
CA ALA A 900 11.44 -7.02 8.14
C ALA A 900 12.91 -7.29 7.76
N TYR A 901 13.19 -8.43 7.13
CA TYR A 901 14.55 -8.80 6.73
C TYR A 901 15.12 -7.88 5.63
N LEU A 902 14.32 -7.49 4.64
CA LEU A 902 14.78 -6.72 3.47
C LEU A 902 15.25 -5.28 3.79
N TYR A 903 14.82 -4.70 4.92
CA TYR A 903 15.32 -3.39 5.36
C TYR A 903 16.81 -3.40 5.74
N GLY A 904 17.37 -4.55 6.08
CA GLY A 904 18.76 -4.70 6.52
C GLY A 904 19.37 -6.05 6.15
N ALA A 905 19.00 -6.59 4.98
CA ALA A 905 19.33 -7.96 4.58
C ALA A 905 20.85 -8.19 4.59
N ARG A 906 21.27 -9.23 5.31
CA ARG A 906 22.65 -9.72 5.36
C ARG A 906 22.66 -11.23 5.23
N VAL A 907 23.59 -11.73 4.43
CA VAL A 907 23.70 -13.16 4.13
C VAL A 907 25.17 -13.57 4.04
N ASN A 908 25.47 -14.82 4.36
CA ASN A 908 26.77 -15.44 4.13
C ASN A 908 26.61 -16.86 3.56
N ASP A 909 27.71 -17.43 3.06
CA ASP A 909 27.71 -18.75 2.41
C ASP A 909 27.23 -19.90 3.31
N ARG A 910 27.32 -19.77 4.64
CA ARG A 910 26.82 -20.78 5.56
C ARG A 910 25.31 -20.69 5.71
N MET A 911 24.74 -19.49 5.78
CA MET A 911 23.29 -19.29 5.80
C MET A 911 22.65 -19.81 4.52
N LEU A 912 23.24 -19.50 3.36
CA LEU A 912 22.76 -19.98 2.07
C LEU A 912 22.67 -21.51 2.02
N ARG A 913 23.72 -22.19 2.50
CA ARG A 913 23.77 -23.67 2.56
C ARG A 913 22.77 -24.28 3.54
N ASN A 914 22.42 -23.55 4.61
CA ASN A 914 21.48 -24.01 5.65
C ASN A 914 20.05 -23.52 5.37
N GLY A 915 19.60 -23.53 4.11
CA GLY A 915 18.20 -23.31 3.75
C GLY A 915 17.83 -21.89 3.31
N MET A 916 18.65 -20.87 3.58
CA MET A 916 18.34 -19.50 3.13
C MET A 916 18.34 -19.37 1.60
N PHE A 917 19.18 -20.14 0.90
CA PHE A 917 19.16 -20.16 -0.57
C PHE A 917 17.83 -20.71 -1.11
N ALA A 918 17.30 -21.78 -0.50
CA ALA A 918 15.99 -22.33 -0.87
C ALA A 918 14.86 -21.33 -0.59
N ALA A 919 14.92 -20.62 0.56
CA ALA A 919 13.96 -19.59 0.91
C ALA A 919 13.96 -18.43 -0.10
N LEU A 920 15.14 -17.95 -0.50
CA LEU A 920 15.30 -16.95 -1.56
C LEU A 920 14.67 -17.41 -2.88
N LEU A 921 14.91 -18.66 -3.31
CA LEU A 921 14.32 -19.20 -4.53
C LEU A 921 12.78 -19.34 -4.45
N GLY A 922 12.24 -19.58 -3.26
CA GLY A 922 10.80 -19.62 -3.01
C GLY A 922 10.15 -18.24 -3.10
N MET A 923 10.80 -17.22 -2.54
CA MET A 923 10.25 -15.85 -2.51
C MET A 923 10.10 -15.23 -3.91
N TRP A 924 10.91 -15.65 -4.88
CA TRP A 924 10.76 -15.21 -6.28
C TRP A 924 9.35 -15.41 -6.85
N GLU A 925 8.64 -16.47 -6.44
CA GLU A 925 7.28 -16.77 -6.94
C GLU A 925 6.16 -16.03 -6.17
N ARG A 926 6.54 -15.17 -5.22
CA ARG A 926 5.64 -14.46 -4.30
C ARG A 926 6.05 -13.00 -4.12
N LEU A 927 6.76 -12.42 -5.10
CA LEU A 927 7.21 -11.03 -5.00
C LEU A 927 6.04 -10.06 -5.03
N SER A 928 4.96 -10.42 -5.72
CA SER A 928 3.69 -9.69 -5.68
C SER A 928 3.13 -9.49 -4.27
N ASP A 929 3.40 -10.40 -3.32
CA ASP A 929 2.85 -10.36 -1.96
C ASP A 929 3.48 -9.25 -1.07
N LEU A 930 4.57 -8.61 -1.51
CA LEU A 930 5.21 -7.55 -0.73
C LEU A 930 4.41 -6.23 -0.73
N ASP A 931 3.52 -6.00 -1.71
CA ASP A 931 2.69 -4.78 -1.86
C ASP A 931 3.48 -3.45 -1.75
N ASP A 932 4.80 -3.47 -2.00
CA ASP A 932 5.70 -2.31 -1.94
C ASP A 932 6.84 -2.47 -2.95
N GLU A 933 6.85 -1.62 -3.97
CA GLU A 933 7.85 -1.61 -5.05
C GLU A 933 9.28 -1.38 -4.54
N SER A 934 9.45 -0.66 -3.42
CA SER A 934 10.77 -0.44 -2.81
C SER A 934 11.34 -1.72 -2.18
N LEU A 935 10.49 -2.58 -1.62
CA LEU A 935 10.90 -3.86 -1.05
C LEU A 935 11.22 -4.89 -2.13
N VAL A 936 10.44 -4.90 -3.23
CA VAL A 936 10.75 -5.72 -4.41
C VAL A 936 12.13 -5.36 -4.95
N ARG A 937 12.44 -4.07 -5.14
CA ARG A 937 13.77 -3.63 -5.58
C ARG A 937 14.90 -4.06 -4.64
N ARG A 938 14.71 -3.93 -3.32
CA ARG A 938 15.69 -4.44 -2.33
C ARG A 938 15.93 -5.94 -2.43
N PHE A 939 14.90 -6.72 -2.72
CA PHE A 939 15.05 -8.16 -2.96
C PHE A 939 15.84 -8.44 -4.24
N LEU A 940 15.55 -7.72 -5.33
CA LEU A 940 16.27 -7.85 -6.60
C LEU A 940 17.76 -7.51 -6.43
N SER A 941 18.07 -6.42 -5.74
CA SER A 941 19.45 -6.03 -5.40
C SER A 941 20.14 -7.08 -4.51
N LEU A 942 19.45 -7.64 -3.51
CA LEU A 942 19.98 -8.75 -2.70
C LEU A 942 20.32 -9.98 -3.58
N ALA A 943 19.45 -10.33 -4.53
CA ALA A 943 19.69 -11.45 -5.43
C ALA A 943 20.88 -11.19 -6.39
N ALA A 944 21.01 -9.97 -6.92
CA ALA A 944 22.17 -9.56 -7.72
C ALA A 944 23.47 -9.65 -6.91
N SER A 945 23.46 -9.12 -5.68
CA SER A 945 24.60 -9.17 -4.76
C SER A 945 25.03 -10.60 -4.42
N ILE A 946 24.08 -11.51 -4.19
CA ILE A 946 24.37 -12.94 -3.99
C ILE A 946 24.98 -13.57 -5.25
N ALA A 947 24.47 -13.24 -6.43
CA ALA A 947 25.03 -13.73 -7.68
C ALA A 947 26.46 -13.23 -7.90
N ALA A 948 26.75 -11.98 -7.55
CA ALA A 948 28.06 -11.35 -7.72
C ALA A 948 29.10 -11.83 -6.70
N TYR A 949 28.74 -11.92 -5.40
CA TYR A 949 29.74 -12.03 -4.33
C TYR A 949 29.68 -13.33 -3.51
N ALA A 950 28.58 -14.09 -3.55
CA ALA A 950 28.48 -15.29 -2.70
C ALA A 950 29.33 -16.46 -3.24
N GLY A 951 29.89 -17.24 -2.31
CA GLY A 951 30.66 -18.46 -2.58
C GLY A 951 29.79 -19.67 -2.95
N ILE A 952 28.67 -19.42 -3.65
CA ILE A 952 27.77 -20.45 -4.18
C ILE A 952 28.35 -21.13 -5.41
N SER A 953 27.90 -22.35 -5.68
CA SER A 953 28.32 -23.10 -6.87
C SER A 953 27.84 -22.41 -8.15
N LYS A 954 28.52 -22.69 -9.28
CA LYS A 954 28.08 -22.19 -10.60
C LYS A 954 26.65 -22.62 -10.94
N LEU A 955 26.22 -23.78 -10.46
CA LEU A 955 24.86 -24.29 -10.67
C LEU A 955 23.84 -23.47 -9.88
N GLU A 956 24.06 -23.25 -8.59
CA GLU A 956 23.20 -22.42 -7.74
C GLU A 956 23.12 -20.98 -8.27
N ARG A 957 24.24 -20.41 -8.68
CA ARG A 957 24.26 -19.07 -9.27
C ARG A 957 23.40 -19.01 -10.53
N ARG A 958 23.54 -20.00 -11.43
CA ARG A 958 22.70 -20.09 -12.62
C ARG A 958 21.22 -20.29 -12.28
N GLN A 959 20.90 -21.06 -11.24
CA GLN A 959 19.51 -21.23 -10.76
C GLN A 959 18.90 -19.92 -10.27
N LEU A 960 19.65 -19.13 -9.49
CA LEU A 960 19.21 -17.82 -9.02
C LEU A 960 18.91 -16.87 -10.18
N CYS A 961 19.82 -16.78 -11.16
CA CYS A 961 19.62 -15.95 -12.34
C CYS A 961 18.44 -16.46 -13.20
N ILE A 962 18.24 -17.77 -13.33
CA ILE A 962 17.09 -18.35 -14.03
C ILE A 962 15.78 -17.94 -13.35
N LYS A 963 15.74 -17.92 -12.00
CA LYS A 963 14.55 -17.53 -11.26
C LYS A 963 14.10 -16.10 -11.53
N SER A 964 15.03 -15.17 -11.73
CA SER A 964 14.71 -13.79 -12.13
C SER A 964 13.90 -13.69 -13.43
N VAL A 965 13.98 -14.73 -14.27
CA VAL A 965 13.35 -14.78 -15.59
C VAL A 965 12.11 -15.67 -15.62
N THR A 966 12.07 -16.73 -14.81
CA THR A 966 10.98 -17.72 -14.85
C THR A 966 9.87 -17.46 -13.84
N ALA A 967 10.18 -16.78 -12.73
CA ALA A 967 9.22 -16.54 -11.68
C ALA A 967 8.09 -15.62 -12.16
N GLU A 968 6.86 -15.92 -11.76
CA GLU A 968 5.65 -15.19 -12.18
C GLU A 968 5.59 -14.99 -13.73
N ASN A 969 5.98 -16.02 -14.49
CA ASN A 969 6.08 -15.99 -15.96
C ASN A 969 7.03 -14.91 -16.54
N GLY A 970 7.96 -14.42 -15.73
CA GLY A 970 8.98 -13.46 -16.17
C GLY A 970 8.62 -12.00 -15.96
N ALA A 971 7.58 -11.70 -15.19
CA ALA A 971 7.13 -10.35 -14.87
C ALA A 971 8.23 -9.43 -14.30
N HIS A 972 9.24 -10.00 -13.63
CA HIS A 972 10.32 -9.25 -12.99
C HIS A 972 11.64 -9.22 -13.76
N ALA A 973 11.70 -9.80 -14.96
CA ALA A 973 12.96 -9.96 -15.68
C ALA A 973 13.56 -8.61 -16.13
N SER A 974 12.71 -7.69 -16.61
CA SER A 974 13.11 -6.31 -16.93
C SER A 974 13.53 -5.56 -15.68
N SER A 975 12.73 -5.61 -14.61
CA SER A 975 13.01 -4.93 -13.34
C SER A 975 14.31 -5.41 -12.69
N PHE A 976 14.65 -6.69 -12.82
CA PHE A 976 15.93 -7.24 -12.34
C PHE A 976 17.11 -6.67 -13.12
N ALA A 977 17.02 -6.59 -14.44
CA ALA A 977 18.06 -5.99 -15.28
C ALA A 977 18.24 -4.48 -14.99
N GLU A 978 17.13 -3.76 -14.79
CA GLU A 978 17.15 -2.35 -14.39
C GLU A 978 17.80 -2.14 -13.02
N GLU A 979 17.48 -2.98 -12.02
CA GLU A 979 18.06 -2.87 -10.68
C GLU A 979 19.57 -3.14 -10.70
N VAL A 980 20.03 -4.15 -11.48
CA VAL A 980 21.47 -4.37 -11.71
C VAL A 980 22.11 -3.12 -12.33
N GLY A 981 21.45 -2.49 -13.31
CA GLY A 981 21.91 -1.22 -13.87
C GLY A 981 22.05 -0.09 -12.83
N ARG A 982 21.10 0.02 -11.89
CA ARG A 982 21.16 1.00 -10.79
C ARG A 982 22.27 0.68 -9.80
N ASP A 983 22.46 -0.59 -9.44
CA ASP A 983 23.52 -1.02 -8.51
C ASP A 983 24.91 -0.76 -9.09
N LEU A 984 25.10 -0.96 -10.40
CA LEU A 984 26.33 -0.62 -11.11
C LEU A 984 26.54 0.91 -11.20
N THR A 985 25.49 1.67 -11.48
CA THR A 985 25.57 3.15 -11.58
C THR A 985 25.89 3.79 -10.22
N SER A 986 25.34 3.26 -9.14
CA SER A 986 25.57 3.74 -7.78
C SER A 986 26.91 3.26 -7.18
N GLY A 987 27.61 2.34 -7.84
CA GLY A 987 28.87 1.74 -7.37
C GLY A 987 28.68 0.72 -6.24
N VAL A 988 27.46 0.22 -6.02
CA VAL A 988 27.18 -0.91 -5.11
C VAL A 988 27.79 -2.19 -5.66
N GLU A 989 27.73 -2.37 -6.99
CA GLU A 989 28.40 -3.44 -7.70
C GLU A 989 29.49 -2.91 -8.64
N ASP A 990 30.57 -3.68 -8.79
CA ASP A 990 31.62 -3.40 -9.77
C ASP A 990 31.30 -4.12 -11.09
N GLY A 991 31.21 -3.35 -12.18
CA GLY A 991 30.81 -3.86 -13.49
C GLY A 991 31.73 -4.92 -14.07
N GLU A 992 33.05 -4.81 -13.85
CA GLU A 992 34.02 -5.80 -14.33
C GLU A 992 33.88 -7.11 -13.56
N ALA A 993 33.79 -7.03 -12.23
CA ALA A 993 33.60 -8.18 -11.36
C ALA A 993 32.27 -8.91 -11.63
N ALA A 994 31.17 -8.16 -11.83
CA ALA A 994 29.86 -8.72 -12.16
C ALA A 994 29.90 -9.45 -13.52
N TRP A 995 30.50 -8.82 -14.54
CA TRP A 995 30.69 -9.40 -15.88
C TRP A 995 31.47 -10.71 -15.84
N ASP A 996 32.60 -10.73 -15.13
CA ASP A 996 33.48 -11.90 -15.07
C ASP A 996 32.87 -13.05 -14.26
N THR A 997 32.00 -12.75 -13.29
CA THR A 997 31.44 -13.73 -12.34
C THR A 997 30.15 -14.40 -12.82
N TRP A 998 29.19 -13.63 -13.34
CA TRP A 998 27.84 -14.14 -13.60
C TRP A 998 27.14 -13.48 -14.79
N LEU A 999 27.28 -12.16 -14.94
CA LEU A 999 26.47 -11.37 -15.85
C LEU A 999 26.68 -11.76 -17.31
N ARG A 1000 27.93 -12.04 -17.72
CA ARG A 1000 28.23 -12.52 -19.09
C ARG A 1000 27.49 -13.82 -19.43
N ALA A 1001 27.56 -14.82 -18.56
CA ALA A 1001 26.92 -16.12 -18.79
C ALA A 1001 25.38 -16.00 -18.76
N HIS A 1002 24.85 -15.17 -17.88
CA HIS A 1002 23.42 -14.89 -17.83
C HIS A 1002 22.95 -14.20 -19.12
N LEU A 1003 23.65 -13.15 -19.54
CA LEU A 1003 23.34 -12.40 -20.76
C LEU A 1003 23.43 -13.28 -22.01
N GLU A 1004 24.43 -14.15 -22.11
CA GLU A 1004 24.53 -15.16 -23.17
C GLU A 1004 23.31 -16.10 -23.18
N ASP A 1005 22.88 -16.60 -22.02
CA ASP A 1005 21.67 -17.41 -21.90
C ASP A 1005 20.42 -16.62 -22.37
N ARG A 1006 20.28 -15.35 -21.95
CA ARG A 1006 19.13 -14.50 -22.33
C ARG A 1006 19.09 -14.22 -23.83
N LEU A 1007 20.22 -13.86 -24.42
CA LEU A 1007 20.34 -13.61 -25.86
C LEU A 1007 20.11 -14.85 -26.74
N ASN A 1008 20.16 -16.06 -26.15
CA ASN A 1008 19.86 -17.33 -26.80
C ASN A 1008 18.48 -17.90 -26.43
N GLY A 1009 17.61 -17.12 -25.77
CA GLY A 1009 16.25 -17.56 -25.44
C GLY A 1009 16.17 -18.55 -24.27
N VAL A 1010 17.20 -18.61 -23.41
CA VAL A 1010 17.29 -19.57 -22.29
C VAL A 1010 17.04 -18.85 -20.97
N PRO A 1011 16.11 -19.31 -20.10
CA PRO A 1011 15.23 -20.49 -20.26
C PRO A 1011 13.94 -20.23 -21.07
N ARG A 1012 13.61 -18.98 -21.36
CA ARG A 1012 12.50 -18.56 -22.23
C ARG A 1012 12.95 -17.45 -23.17
N GLU A 1013 12.18 -17.23 -24.24
CA GLU A 1013 12.35 -16.07 -25.10
C GLU A 1013 12.28 -14.77 -24.28
N PRO A 1014 13.28 -13.88 -24.36
CA PRO A 1014 13.29 -12.62 -23.65
C PRO A 1014 12.31 -11.62 -24.26
N GLU A 1015 11.73 -10.75 -23.44
CA GLU A 1015 10.90 -9.66 -23.92
C GLU A 1015 11.78 -8.52 -24.46
N ALA A 1016 11.20 -7.66 -25.31
CA ALA A 1016 11.95 -6.52 -25.87
C ALA A 1016 12.44 -5.57 -24.77
N ALA A 1017 11.60 -5.29 -23.76
CA ALA A 1017 11.93 -4.46 -22.60
C ALA A 1017 13.07 -5.08 -21.77
N GLU A 1018 13.06 -6.40 -21.59
CA GLU A 1018 14.12 -7.13 -20.88
C GLU A 1018 15.48 -7.00 -21.57
N LEU A 1019 15.54 -7.23 -22.89
CA LEU A 1019 16.78 -7.06 -23.65
C LEU A 1019 17.23 -5.60 -23.67
N ALA A 1020 16.30 -4.64 -23.79
CA ALA A 1020 16.61 -3.21 -23.76
C ALA A 1020 17.25 -2.80 -22.43
N ALA A 1021 16.74 -3.31 -21.30
CA ALA A 1021 17.33 -3.10 -19.98
C ALA A 1021 18.73 -3.70 -19.87
N TRP A 1022 18.97 -4.92 -20.37
CA TRP A 1022 20.32 -5.51 -20.40
C TRP A 1022 21.29 -4.74 -21.32
N ALA A 1023 20.80 -4.17 -22.41
CA ALA A 1023 21.60 -3.31 -23.28
C ALA A 1023 21.95 -1.96 -22.62
N ASP A 1024 21.11 -1.46 -21.72
CA ASP A 1024 21.37 -0.26 -20.91
C ASP A 1024 22.48 -0.48 -19.86
N VAL A 1025 22.79 -1.74 -19.50
CA VAL A 1025 23.90 -2.11 -18.58
C VAL A 1025 25.27 -2.04 -19.26
N VAL A 1026 25.36 -2.20 -20.59
CA VAL A 1026 26.63 -2.31 -21.33
C VAL A 1026 27.61 -1.15 -21.05
N PRO A 1027 27.19 0.13 -21.02
CA PRO A 1027 28.09 1.24 -20.73
C PRO A 1027 28.66 1.26 -19.30
N LEU A 1028 28.08 0.48 -18.39
CA LEU A 1028 28.46 0.42 -16.98
C LEU A 1028 29.50 -0.68 -16.66
N LEU A 1029 29.97 -1.41 -17.68
CA LEU A 1029 30.84 -2.58 -17.51
C LEU A 1029 32.34 -2.26 -17.34
N GLY A 1030 32.72 -1.00 -17.17
CA GLY A 1030 34.13 -0.59 -17.06
C GLY A 1030 34.93 -1.01 -18.30
N SER A 1031 36.09 -1.65 -18.11
CA SER A 1031 36.94 -2.13 -19.22
C SER A 1031 36.32 -3.26 -20.05
N ARG A 1032 35.21 -3.87 -19.59
CA ARG A 1032 34.48 -4.94 -20.29
C ARG A 1032 33.45 -4.44 -21.28
N VAL A 1033 33.26 -3.13 -21.43
CA VAL A 1033 32.35 -2.50 -22.42
C VAL A 1033 32.51 -3.11 -23.83
N PRO A 1034 33.72 -3.31 -24.39
CA PRO A 1034 33.86 -3.90 -25.72
C PRO A 1034 33.33 -5.34 -25.83
N GLU A 1035 33.44 -6.14 -24.76
CA GLU A 1035 32.90 -7.50 -24.71
C GLU A 1035 31.36 -7.47 -24.65
N GLY A 1036 30.79 -6.54 -23.88
CA GLY A 1036 29.35 -6.30 -23.81
C GLY A 1036 28.77 -5.89 -25.16
N ILE A 1037 29.42 -4.95 -25.88
CA ILE A 1037 29.02 -4.55 -27.23
C ILE A 1037 29.10 -5.76 -28.19
N ALA A 1038 30.19 -6.53 -28.14
CA ALA A 1038 30.35 -7.71 -28.98
C ALA A 1038 29.26 -8.78 -28.74
N ALA A 1039 28.76 -8.91 -27.51
CA ALA A 1039 27.67 -9.83 -27.19
C ALA A 1039 26.36 -9.43 -27.92
N PHE A 1040 26.11 -8.14 -28.12
CA PHE A 1040 24.91 -7.63 -28.79
C PHE A 1040 25.08 -7.35 -30.30
N HIS A 1041 26.28 -7.50 -30.86
CA HIS A 1041 26.59 -7.10 -32.23
C HIS A 1041 25.60 -7.66 -33.28
N GLY A 1042 24.91 -6.77 -33.99
CA GLY A 1042 23.95 -7.12 -35.05
C GLY A 1042 22.59 -7.62 -34.55
N ARG A 1043 22.34 -7.50 -33.24
CA ARG A 1043 21.10 -7.88 -32.55
C ARG A 1043 20.75 -6.93 -31.40
N ALA A 1044 21.29 -5.71 -31.41
CA ALA A 1044 21.08 -4.77 -30.30
C ALA A 1044 19.61 -4.32 -30.24
N PRO A 1045 18.92 -4.45 -29.10
CA PRO A 1045 17.52 -4.05 -28.98
C PRO A 1045 17.37 -2.52 -29.05
N GLY A 1046 16.19 -2.06 -29.44
CA GLY A 1046 15.84 -0.64 -29.42
C GLY A 1046 15.95 -0.02 -28.02
N LEU A 1047 15.91 1.31 -27.97
CA LEU A 1047 15.76 2.04 -26.71
C LEU A 1047 14.30 1.96 -26.24
N ASP A 1048 14.09 1.74 -24.95
CA ASP A 1048 12.78 1.75 -24.30
C ASP A 1048 12.37 3.19 -23.94
N ALA A 1049 11.10 3.54 -24.14
CA ALA A 1049 10.54 4.86 -23.85
C ALA A 1049 10.22 5.04 -22.35
N ASP A 1050 9.91 3.94 -21.65
CA ASP A 1050 9.39 3.96 -20.28
C ASP A 1050 10.47 3.70 -19.21
N ASN A 1051 11.66 3.23 -19.59
CA ASN A 1051 12.75 2.95 -18.66
C ASN A 1051 13.43 4.24 -18.13
N SER A 1052 13.63 4.32 -16.80
CA SER A 1052 14.38 5.39 -16.14
C SER A 1052 15.84 5.39 -16.60
N ALA A 1053 16.31 6.51 -17.16
CA ALA A 1053 17.62 6.64 -17.78
C ALA A 1053 18.79 6.14 -16.89
N VAL A 1054 19.56 5.19 -17.41
CA VAL A 1054 20.95 5.00 -17.01
C VAL A 1054 21.76 6.10 -17.70
N ASP A 1055 22.26 7.06 -16.94
CA ASP A 1055 23.22 8.06 -17.44
C ASP A 1055 24.48 7.33 -17.92
N ILE A 1056 24.88 7.59 -19.17
CA ILE A 1056 26.11 7.00 -19.71
C ILE A 1056 27.30 7.65 -18.97
N PRO A 1057 28.13 6.87 -18.27
CA PRO A 1057 29.25 7.44 -17.54
C PRO A 1057 30.24 8.16 -18.49
N GLY A 1058 30.66 9.38 -18.13
CA GLY A 1058 31.55 10.19 -18.96
C GLY A 1058 32.95 9.58 -19.16
N ASP A 1059 33.39 8.77 -18.19
CA ASP A 1059 34.59 7.95 -18.27
C ASP A 1059 34.44 6.79 -19.27
N ALA A 1060 33.28 6.14 -19.33
CA ALA A 1060 32.97 5.13 -20.36
C ALA A 1060 32.98 5.73 -21.77
N LEU A 1061 32.39 6.91 -21.96
CA LEU A 1061 32.46 7.66 -23.23
C LEU A 1061 33.92 8.03 -23.57
N SER A 1062 34.69 8.49 -22.59
CA SER A 1062 36.10 8.87 -22.82
C SER A 1062 36.98 7.67 -23.18
N ALA A 1063 36.72 6.48 -22.60
CA ALA A 1063 37.54 5.28 -22.80
C ALA A 1063 37.12 4.46 -24.04
N HIS A 1064 35.83 4.42 -24.35
CA HIS A 1064 35.24 3.52 -25.36
C HIS A 1064 34.34 4.24 -26.38
N GLY A 1065 34.47 5.57 -26.49
CA GLY A 1065 33.61 6.46 -27.28
C GLY A 1065 33.16 5.94 -28.64
N PRO A 1066 34.07 5.69 -29.61
CA PRO A 1066 33.68 5.26 -30.95
C PRO A 1066 32.82 3.98 -30.97
N ALA A 1067 33.19 2.97 -30.17
CA ALA A 1067 32.45 1.70 -30.11
C ALA A 1067 31.08 1.85 -29.44
N LEU A 1068 30.99 2.66 -28.38
CA LEU A 1068 29.72 2.98 -27.72
C LEU A 1068 28.79 3.78 -28.63
N VAL A 1069 29.32 4.73 -29.41
CA VAL A 1069 28.53 5.49 -30.38
C VAL A 1069 27.96 4.57 -31.46
N GLU A 1070 28.74 3.63 -32.00
CA GLU A 1070 28.25 2.65 -32.98
C GLU A 1070 27.15 1.75 -32.38
N PHE A 1071 27.35 1.28 -31.15
CA PHE A 1071 26.35 0.48 -30.44
C PHE A 1071 25.05 1.25 -30.20
N LEU A 1072 25.14 2.50 -29.72
CA LEU A 1072 23.97 3.37 -29.52
C LEU A 1072 23.28 3.70 -30.85
N ALA A 1073 24.04 3.90 -31.93
CA ALA A 1073 23.49 4.13 -33.26
C ALA A 1073 22.71 2.90 -33.76
N GLU A 1074 23.22 1.68 -33.55
CA GLU A 1074 22.48 0.44 -33.86
C GLU A 1074 21.17 0.37 -33.07
N ARG A 1075 21.20 0.66 -31.76
CA ARG A 1075 20.01 0.68 -30.92
C ARG A 1075 18.99 1.73 -31.37
N VAL A 1076 19.43 2.94 -31.71
CA VAL A 1076 18.57 3.98 -32.30
C VAL A 1076 17.93 3.49 -33.60
N THR A 1077 18.70 2.82 -34.47
CA THR A 1077 18.21 2.21 -35.70
C THR A 1077 17.22 1.06 -35.45
N ASN A 1078 17.25 0.42 -34.28
CA ASN A 1078 16.30 -0.63 -33.90
C ASN A 1078 15.11 -0.12 -33.08
N SER A 1079 15.12 1.15 -32.67
CA SER A 1079 14.02 1.81 -31.99
C SER A 1079 12.81 2.09 -32.89
N GLU A 1080 11.64 2.23 -32.27
CA GLU A 1080 10.37 2.60 -32.94
C GLU A 1080 10.42 4.01 -33.51
N SER A 1081 10.38 4.14 -34.83
CA SER A 1081 10.38 5.44 -35.51
C SER A 1081 9.23 6.33 -35.04
N ASN A 1082 9.46 7.65 -34.96
CA ASN A 1082 8.45 8.66 -34.61
C ASN A 1082 7.85 8.54 -33.18
N ASN A 1083 8.53 7.87 -32.24
CA ASN A 1083 8.17 7.95 -30.82
C ASN A 1083 8.72 9.24 -30.20
N MET A 1084 7.84 10.09 -29.67
CA MET A 1084 8.18 11.43 -29.15
C MET A 1084 9.06 11.38 -27.89
N MET A 1085 8.84 10.40 -27.01
CA MET A 1085 9.64 10.22 -25.79
C MET A 1085 11.05 9.71 -26.14
N LEU A 1086 11.15 8.78 -27.09
CA LEU A 1086 12.44 8.32 -27.61
C LEU A 1086 13.20 9.45 -28.32
N ALA A 1087 12.51 10.31 -29.08
CA ALA A 1087 13.15 11.47 -29.72
C ALA A 1087 13.83 12.38 -28.68
N TYR A 1088 13.14 12.66 -27.58
CA TYR A 1088 13.70 13.45 -26.47
C TYR A 1088 14.91 12.76 -25.83
N ARG A 1089 14.79 11.46 -25.50
CA ARG A 1089 15.88 10.67 -24.89
C ARG A 1089 17.11 10.59 -25.80
N ILE A 1090 16.91 10.35 -27.09
CA ILE A 1090 17.98 10.27 -28.09
C ILE A 1090 18.68 11.62 -28.24
N ASN A 1091 17.95 12.73 -28.17
CA ASN A 1091 18.56 14.06 -28.15
C ASN A 1091 19.44 14.27 -26.92
N GLU A 1092 19.03 13.83 -25.72
CA GLU A 1092 19.87 13.91 -24.52
C GLU A 1092 21.14 13.06 -24.64
N ILE A 1093 21.04 11.84 -25.19
CA ILE A 1093 22.20 10.97 -25.45
C ILE A 1093 23.15 11.63 -26.46
N VAL A 1094 22.62 12.22 -27.54
CA VAL A 1094 23.42 12.93 -28.55
C VAL A 1094 24.09 14.17 -27.94
N GLU A 1095 23.39 14.95 -27.11
CA GLU A 1095 23.95 16.10 -26.39
C GLU A 1095 25.08 15.67 -25.45
N SER A 1096 24.87 14.62 -24.66
CA SER A 1096 25.87 14.07 -23.72
C SER A 1096 27.13 13.53 -24.44
N ALA A 1097 26.92 12.79 -25.53
CA ALA A 1097 28.00 12.31 -26.38
C ALA A 1097 28.77 13.48 -27.04
N SER A 1098 28.06 14.50 -27.52
CA SER A 1098 28.65 15.70 -28.14
C SER A 1098 29.43 16.58 -27.16
N ALA A 1099 29.11 16.51 -25.86
CA ALA A 1099 29.86 17.21 -24.82
C ALA A 1099 31.20 16.52 -24.49
N SER A 1100 31.31 15.21 -24.75
CA SER A 1100 32.44 14.38 -24.31
C SER A 1100 33.34 13.90 -25.46
N LEU A 1101 32.81 13.82 -26.69
CA LEU A 1101 33.48 13.29 -27.88
C LEU A 1101 33.67 14.34 -28.97
N SER A 1102 34.56 14.08 -29.93
CA SER A 1102 34.72 14.97 -31.07
C SER A 1102 33.53 14.88 -32.04
N PRO A 1103 33.24 15.94 -32.82
CA PRO A 1103 32.11 15.92 -33.77
C PRO A 1103 32.16 14.77 -34.78
N GLU A 1104 33.37 14.33 -35.19
CA GLU A 1104 33.55 13.20 -36.11
C GLU A 1104 33.15 11.86 -35.49
N GLU A 1105 33.35 11.69 -34.19
CA GLU A 1105 33.04 10.45 -33.47
C GLU A 1105 31.54 10.27 -33.21
N VAL A 1106 30.77 11.36 -33.14
CA VAL A 1106 29.32 11.34 -32.83
C VAL A 1106 28.45 11.17 -34.08
N VAL A 1107 29.02 11.35 -35.28
CA VAL A 1107 28.31 11.30 -36.58
C VAL A 1107 27.42 10.05 -36.75
N PRO A 1108 27.86 8.82 -36.42
CA PRO A 1108 27.03 7.63 -36.62
C PRO A 1108 25.71 7.69 -35.85
N LEU A 1109 25.74 8.15 -34.60
CA LEU A 1109 24.56 8.27 -33.75
C LEU A 1109 23.61 9.38 -34.22
N VAL A 1110 24.18 10.54 -34.61
CA VAL A 1110 23.40 11.64 -35.19
C VAL A 1110 22.73 11.22 -36.50
N THR A 1111 23.45 10.47 -37.34
CA THR A 1111 22.92 9.95 -38.61
C THR A 1111 21.77 8.98 -38.36
N ALA A 1112 21.94 8.00 -37.46
CA ALA A 1112 20.88 7.05 -37.10
C ALA A 1112 19.64 7.78 -36.54
N ALA A 1113 19.84 8.80 -35.71
CA ALA A 1113 18.76 9.61 -35.16
C ALA A 1113 18.03 10.44 -36.23
N HIS A 1114 18.73 10.96 -37.25
CA HIS A 1114 18.10 11.62 -38.40
C HIS A 1114 17.33 10.63 -39.28
N GLU A 1115 17.91 9.48 -39.61
CA GLU A 1115 17.28 8.46 -40.46
C GLU A 1115 15.98 7.91 -39.85
N LYS A 1116 15.92 7.83 -38.52
CA LYS A 1116 14.72 7.43 -37.76
C LYS A 1116 13.72 8.55 -37.48
N GLY A 1117 14.04 9.78 -37.88
CA GLY A 1117 13.18 10.95 -37.71
C GLY A 1117 13.12 11.49 -36.28
N TYR A 1118 14.11 11.19 -35.43
CA TYR A 1118 14.22 11.73 -34.08
C TYR A 1118 14.88 13.12 -34.05
N LEU A 1119 15.75 13.40 -35.03
CA LEU A 1119 16.38 14.71 -35.26
C LEU A 1119 15.86 15.34 -36.57
N ASN A 1120 15.40 16.58 -36.51
CA ASN A 1120 15.04 17.33 -37.72
C ASN A 1120 16.28 17.65 -38.56
N ALA A 1121 16.19 17.54 -39.88
CA ALA A 1121 17.28 17.66 -40.85
C ALA A 1121 17.95 19.05 -40.95
N GLU A 1122 17.76 19.95 -39.99
CA GLU A 1122 18.39 21.26 -39.91
C GLU A 1122 18.98 21.48 -38.50
N ILE A 1123 20.22 21.04 -38.30
CA ILE A 1123 21.18 21.64 -37.36
C ILE A 1123 22.49 21.87 -38.11
#